data_AF-A0A174RQX7-F1
#
_entry.id   AF-A0A174RQX7-F1
#
_cell.length_a   1.000
_cell.length_b   1.000
_cell.length_c   1.000
_cell.angle_alpha   90.00
_cell.angle_beta   90.00
_cell.angle_gamma   90.00
#
_symmetry.space_group_name_H-M   'P 1'
#
loop_
_entity.id
_entity.type
_entity.pdbx_description
1 polymer ?
#
loop_
_entity_poly.entity_id
_entity_poly.type
_entity_poly.pdbx_seq_one_letter_code
_entity_poly.pdbx_strand_id
1 'polypeptide(L)'
;MMKKLLAGILALALCSTNMPPQTIFAEEFTSGNQDVVSEEETPEIFTNEEQETAGETDEELSVFSSEEIPEFNDTPDEAMAAAENTQNGVIDLADNNNVPDGVYTISSAGDYKFTCSQETGNRIVVDGKNILAGANINIYLNNVNINTFAGPALQIRGNVEAAVTIHLTGTNNLITKYTYSAGLQKDNEAPLIIKTNDSDTTAGILNARSINGDGAGIGGGGYFSCSNITIKSCSVIASSKYGAGIGGGKQGIGSNITIKSASVTASSTDGAGIGGGGYGADSGRGSGSDITINSSSVTASSTNGDGIGGGYEYGGSCKNITINGGSVKASSVSGSPKNDQDEVCCCTINNPGSLEVKVDGSPWTPVNHTNVEPNHTNLYAWLTEVDHIITVGTEERKYSFNNKQFSRIKTDPTADQFVFTQPNFTYNKDNPVDISKCIKWKDDVTGHGEITQVTYFKEDGISPINSPTDAGTYTFKINVEEGEYYNSATYISAPEWKFIISKAQAPSNKPTITTIPVSWSCKKVGDVKNCFEDDWKWNDSDISKELPVGVEISATAVYNGADAGNYLNKSVEFKITRSKCQHEHTAGRYYSSPSCTSSGYSGDTYCTDCNETLSYGYTISAYGHDYDNGVITTEPTTETDGIITYTCKRCKHQDTKNLGKLGDGEPYIEGSFQKKSWDTVNDLIKTSKEKDTISIIMNGARTLPASVLSGIKGKDISLNLDMENGFIWKINGTSITAETPADTDLSVTNTAEYIPAALYSLISTNQNDFGFHLGRNGTFDFLAVLSVKADASCAGLMANLFWYDVENGVLQCIQTVTVGGAFEDSIPYADFTLSKGQDYFIAFGTESLNGRVIHTDGSITDENGAYLRPADTKISSYSIDRNKLTVKLAKGCAGAQGYDFVISRKSDMLKTGKFSKTVSSTGKPQASFRYLAKGTWYVAARSWVLDAQGNKVYGSWTKVKKIKITVVTPQQPKIRDITVKGNTVTVTYTKCKNATGYEILLGTKYKTSAGEKYPVKKYVKRTEGKNTVTVTFTNVKKGTWYVTVRSWNRTSKNKSRVYSPYSTMKKFAV
;
A
#
# COMPACT_ATOMS: atom_id res chain seq x y z
N MET A 1 19.65 31.81 -22.74
CA MET A 1 19.91 32.37 -24.09
C MET A 1 19.75 31.26 -25.12
N MET A 2 19.36 31.66 -26.33
CA MET A 2 19.45 30.94 -27.62
C MET A 2 20.05 29.52 -27.70
N LYS A 3 19.19 28.60 -28.18
CA LYS A 3 19.26 27.89 -29.48
C LYS A 3 20.40 26.89 -29.80
N LYS A 4 19.93 25.81 -30.46
CA LYS A 4 20.50 25.10 -31.63
C LYS A 4 21.65 24.10 -31.37
N LEU A 5 21.80 23.02 -32.15
CA LEU A 5 20.89 22.19 -32.99
C LEU A 5 21.74 21.06 -33.62
N LEU A 6 21.14 19.88 -33.94
CA LEU A 6 21.35 19.01 -35.14
C LEU A 6 22.81 18.65 -35.60
N ALA A 7 23.14 17.68 -36.48
CA ALA A 7 22.40 16.72 -37.32
C ALA A 7 23.40 15.67 -37.90
N GLY A 8 22.92 14.43 -38.16
CA GLY A 8 23.14 13.66 -39.40
C GLY A 8 24.51 13.10 -39.85
N ILE A 9 24.57 12.20 -40.85
CA ILE A 9 23.53 11.31 -41.42
C ILE A 9 24.15 10.17 -42.30
N LEU A 10 23.58 8.95 -42.22
CA LEU A 10 23.19 7.97 -43.27
C LEU A 10 24.11 7.59 -44.47
N ALA A 11 24.21 6.27 -44.72
CA ALA A 11 23.56 5.56 -45.86
C ALA A 11 24.40 4.52 -46.65
N LEU A 12 23.85 3.31 -46.82
CA LEU A 12 23.51 2.56 -48.07
C LEU A 12 23.28 1.06 -47.69
N ALA A 13 22.16 0.37 -47.95
CA ALA A 13 21.45 0.04 -49.21
C ALA A 13 22.19 -1.03 -50.06
N LEU A 14 21.57 -2.03 -50.71
CA LEU A 14 20.15 -2.49 -50.80
C LEU A 14 20.08 -3.89 -51.50
N CYS A 15 18.87 -4.50 -51.51
CA CYS A 15 18.29 -5.45 -52.51
C CYS A 15 18.24 -7.00 -52.31
N SER A 16 16.98 -7.48 -52.41
CA SER A 16 16.42 -8.78 -52.85
C SER A 16 16.62 -10.08 -52.02
N THR A 17 15.59 -10.92 -51.77
CA THR A 17 14.11 -10.79 -51.93
C THR A 17 13.35 -11.91 -51.17
N ASN A 18 12.23 -11.57 -50.53
CA ASN A 18 10.98 -12.34 -50.31
C ASN A 18 10.92 -13.73 -49.60
N MET A 19 10.40 -13.66 -48.36
CA MET A 19 9.16 -14.34 -47.85
C MET A 19 9.20 -15.80 -47.30
N PRO A 20 8.25 -16.21 -46.40
CA PRO A 20 8.43 -16.06 -44.94
C PRO A 20 8.18 -17.41 -44.17
N PRO A 21 7.70 -17.50 -42.90
CA PRO A 21 8.36 -18.35 -41.91
C PRO A 21 7.61 -19.65 -41.55
N GLN A 22 8.34 -20.65 -41.04
CA GLN A 22 7.78 -21.78 -40.31
C GLN A 22 8.38 -21.85 -38.89
N THR A 23 7.51 -22.05 -37.90
CA THR A 23 7.83 -22.21 -36.49
C THR A 23 7.77 -23.68 -36.10
N ILE A 24 8.89 -24.32 -35.72
CA ILE A 24 8.91 -25.62 -35.00
C ILE A 24 9.99 -25.61 -33.90
N PHE A 25 9.73 -26.41 -32.87
CA PHE A 25 10.38 -26.59 -31.56
C PHE A 25 11.82 -27.19 -31.55
N ALA A 26 12.60 -26.71 -30.58
CA ALA A 26 13.31 -27.43 -29.49
C ALA A 26 14.44 -28.48 -29.71
N GLU A 27 15.11 -28.77 -28.57
CA GLU A 27 16.06 -29.87 -28.26
C GLU A 27 17.48 -29.75 -28.87
N GLU A 28 18.59 -30.19 -28.25
CA GLU A 28 18.86 -30.72 -26.89
C GLU A 28 20.38 -30.60 -26.59
N PHE A 29 20.82 -30.73 -25.33
CA PHE A 29 21.79 -31.78 -24.88
C PHE A 29 22.11 -31.66 -23.36
N THR A 30 22.42 -32.80 -22.73
CA THR A 30 22.35 -33.02 -21.27
C THR A 30 23.58 -33.70 -20.65
N SER A 31 23.55 -33.89 -19.31
CA SER A 31 24.45 -34.69 -18.42
C SER A 31 25.80 -34.06 -18.00
N GLY A 32 26.30 -34.20 -16.76
CA GLY A 32 25.82 -34.81 -15.48
C GLY A 32 26.72 -34.33 -14.31
N ASN A 33 26.57 -34.67 -13.02
CA ASN A 33 25.68 -35.63 -12.33
C ASN A 33 25.53 -35.31 -10.80
N GLN A 34 24.38 -35.70 -10.21
CA GLN A 34 24.02 -36.03 -8.79
C GLN A 34 24.66 -35.34 -7.56
N ASP A 35 23.83 -34.60 -6.78
CA ASP A 35 23.40 -34.85 -5.36
C ASP A 35 22.99 -33.55 -4.59
N VAL A 36 22.10 -33.50 -3.56
CA VAL A 36 21.02 -34.41 -3.10
C VAL A 36 20.02 -33.65 -2.16
N VAL A 37 18.81 -34.19 -1.93
CA VAL A 37 17.65 -33.68 -1.13
C VAL A 37 16.90 -32.43 -1.66
N SER A 38 15.61 -32.63 -1.91
CA SER A 38 14.57 -31.62 -2.16
C SER A 38 13.49 -31.66 -1.08
N GLU A 39 12.84 -30.53 -0.77
CA GLU A 39 11.36 -30.45 -0.53
C GLU A 39 10.93 -28.98 -0.29
N GLU A 40 10.25 -28.37 -1.26
CA GLU A 40 9.47 -27.13 -1.08
C GLU A 40 8.10 -27.32 -1.78
N GLU A 41 7.00 -27.34 -1.03
CA GLU A 41 5.65 -27.53 -1.58
C GLU A 41 5.08 -26.24 -2.19
N THR A 42 4.59 -26.33 -3.43
CA THR A 42 3.81 -25.27 -4.10
C THR A 42 2.33 -25.30 -3.67
N PRO A 43 1.66 -24.14 -3.53
CA PRO A 43 0.25 -24.10 -3.12
C PRO A 43 -0.73 -24.22 -4.32
N GLU A 44 -1.69 -25.15 -4.21
CA GLU A 44 -2.75 -25.38 -5.21
C GLU A 44 -3.77 -24.23 -5.31
N ILE A 45 -4.28 -24.00 -6.53
CA ILE A 45 -5.35 -23.04 -6.85
C ILE A 45 -6.68 -23.80 -6.96
N PHE A 46 -7.71 -23.39 -6.21
CA PHE A 46 -9.06 -23.96 -6.31
C PHE A 46 -9.99 -23.11 -7.19
N THR A 47 -10.38 -23.64 -8.34
CA THR A 47 -11.53 -23.18 -9.12
C THR A 47 -12.82 -23.81 -8.59
N ASN A 48 -13.95 -23.11 -8.70
CA ASN A 48 -15.29 -23.65 -8.44
C ASN A 48 -16.13 -23.45 -9.71
N GLU A 49 -16.38 -24.53 -10.44
CA GLU A 49 -17.50 -24.64 -11.37
C GLU A 49 -18.49 -25.66 -10.80
N GLU A 50 -19.77 -25.29 -10.78
CA GLU A 50 -20.92 -26.20 -10.94
C GLU A 50 -22.20 -25.34 -11.00
N GLN A 51 -23.10 -25.75 -11.91
CA GLN A 51 -24.32 -25.03 -12.32
C GLN A 51 -25.57 -25.86 -11.93
N GLU A 52 -26.76 -25.30 -12.18
CA GLU A 52 -28.09 -25.94 -12.04
C GLU A 52 -28.63 -26.08 -10.59
N THR A 53 -29.95 -25.97 -10.32
CA THR A 53 -31.12 -25.50 -11.11
C THR A 53 -32.18 -24.93 -10.14
N ALA A 54 -33.22 -24.27 -10.64
CA ALA A 54 -34.32 -23.74 -9.84
C ALA A 54 -35.50 -24.72 -9.71
N GLY A 55 -36.27 -24.61 -8.62
CA GLY A 55 -37.55 -25.31 -8.40
C GLY A 55 -38.05 -25.16 -6.96
N GLU A 56 -39.24 -24.55 -6.80
CA GLU A 56 -40.39 -24.83 -5.88
C GLU A 56 -40.16 -25.51 -4.50
N THR A 57 -40.87 -25.22 -3.41
CA THR A 57 -41.98 -24.29 -3.04
C THR A 57 -42.00 -24.16 -1.50
N ASP A 58 -42.83 -23.27 -0.92
CA ASP A 58 -43.19 -23.29 0.51
C ASP A 58 -43.99 -24.56 0.88
N GLU A 59 -43.81 -25.09 2.10
CA GLU A 59 -44.90 -25.37 3.07
C GLU A 59 -44.42 -26.03 4.41
N GLU A 60 -44.89 -25.45 5.51
CA GLU A 60 -45.43 -26.01 6.77
C GLU A 60 -44.82 -27.20 7.59
N LEU A 61 -44.74 -26.93 8.92
CA LEU A 61 -45.25 -27.72 10.07
C LEU A 61 -44.74 -29.14 10.48
N SER A 62 -43.89 -29.15 11.53
CA SER A 62 -44.21 -29.65 12.91
C SER A 62 -44.32 -31.17 13.33
N VAL A 63 -44.23 -31.33 14.68
CA VAL A 63 -44.70 -32.40 15.63
C VAL A 63 -43.89 -33.70 15.92
N PHE A 64 -43.99 -34.11 17.20
CA PHE A 64 -43.63 -35.35 17.95
C PHE A 64 -42.12 -35.62 18.23
N SER A 65 -41.61 -35.85 19.47
CA SER A 65 -42.02 -36.64 20.67
C SER A 65 -41.92 -38.17 20.45
N SER A 66 -41.63 -39.04 21.44
CA SER A 66 -41.16 -38.94 22.84
C SER A 66 -40.61 -40.32 23.33
N GLU A 67 -40.02 -40.38 24.54
CA GLU A 67 -39.73 -41.60 25.36
C GLU A 67 -38.81 -42.73 24.77
N GLU A 68 -38.19 -43.67 25.52
CA GLU A 68 -38.27 -44.07 26.95
C GLU A 68 -36.91 -44.64 27.49
N ILE A 69 -36.83 -44.96 28.79
CA ILE A 69 -35.64 -45.49 29.56
C ILE A 69 -35.84 -47.00 29.89
N PRO A 70 -34.82 -47.82 30.30
CA PRO A 70 -34.26 -47.93 31.69
C PRO A 70 -32.72 -48.19 31.77
N GLU A 71 -31.97 -47.68 32.77
CA GLU A 71 -31.60 -48.24 34.11
C GLU A 71 -30.81 -49.58 34.17
N PHE A 72 -29.64 -49.59 34.84
CA PHE A 72 -29.47 -50.15 36.21
C PHE A 72 -28.12 -49.80 36.88
N ASN A 73 -28.03 -50.08 38.19
CA ASN A 73 -27.15 -49.50 39.21
C ASN A 73 -25.81 -50.24 39.46
N ASP A 74 -24.88 -49.58 40.18
CA ASP A 74 -24.45 -50.01 41.54
C ASP A 74 -23.46 -49.02 42.18
N THR A 75 -23.61 -48.79 43.50
CA THR A 75 -22.82 -47.89 44.36
C THR A 75 -22.02 -48.70 45.40
N PRO A 76 -21.12 -48.09 46.22
CA PRO A 76 -21.58 -47.50 47.49
C PRO A 76 -20.86 -46.21 47.98
N ASP A 77 -21.55 -45.50 48.87
CA ASP A 77 -21.09 -44.60 49.94
C ASP A 77 -20.10 -43.44 49.69
N GLU A 78 -20.67 -42.26 49.47
CA GLU A 78 -20.40 -41.08 50.32
C GLU A 78 -21.72 -40.29 50.51
N ALA A 79 -22.51 -40.71 51.49
CA ALA A 79 -23.85 -40.14 51.75
C ALA A 79 -23.82 -38.95 52.74
N MET A 80 -24.89 -38.13 52.70
CA MET A 80 -25.20 -37.03 53.62
C MET A 80 -24.47 -35.68 53.44
N ALA A 81 -24.44 -35.16 52.21
CA ALA A 81 -24.46 -33.69 51.95
C ALA A 81 -24.92 -33.31 50.54
N ALA A 82 -24.78 -34.20 49.55
CA ALA A 82 -24.82 -33.84 48.12
C ALA A 82 -26.21 -33.85 47.44
N ALA A 83 -27.33 -33.80 48.18
CA ALA A 83 -28.67 -34.11 47.65
C ALA A 83 -29.29 -33.05 46.70
N GLU A 84 -28.73 -31.84 46.56
CA GLU A 84 -29.27 -30.79 45.67
C GLU A 84 -28.41 -30.47 44.43
N ASN A 85 -27.12 -30.84 44.39
CA ASN A 85 -26.18 -30.25 43.41
C ASN A 85 -26.22 -30.86 41.99
N THR A 86 -27.10 -31.82 41.73
CA THR A 86 -27.19 -32.52 40.42
C THR A 86 -28.14 -31.86 39.42
N GLN A 87 -28.92 -30.85 39.83
CA GLN A 87 -30.07 -30.37 39.04
C GLN A 87 -29.76 -29.25 38.03
N ASN A 88 -28.73 -28.44 38.25
CA ASN A 88 -28.54 -27.20 37.48
C ASN A 88 -27.72 -27.39 36.20
N GLY A 89 -28.44 -27.70 35.12
CA GLY A 89 -27.98 -27.49 33.76
C GLY A 89 -27.63 -26.03 33.45
N VAL A 90 -27.31 -25.73 32.18
CA VAL A 90 -27.09 -24.33 31.78
C VAL A 90 -28.44 -23.62 31.67
N ILE A 91 -28.68 -22.65 32.54
CA ILE A 91 -29.92 -21.89 32.63
C ILE A 91 -29.87 -20.75 31.59
N ASP A 92 -30.87 -20.68 30.71
CA ASP A 92 -31.10 -19.50 29.87
C ASP A 92 -32.09 -18.58 30.58
N LEU A 93 -31.62 -17.42 31.03
CA LEU A 93 -32.42 -16.42 31.75
C LEU A 93 -33.42 -15.69 30.85
N ALA A 94 -33.31 -15.83 29.53
CA ALA A 94 -34.27 -15.27 28.58
C ALA A 94 -35.45 -16.22 28.27
N ASP A 95 -35.39 -17.46 28.75
CA ASP A 95 -36.50 -18.41 28.70
C ASP A 95 -37.29 -18.36 30.02
N ASN A 96 -38.50 -17.81 29.94
CA ASN A 96 -39.37 -17.61 31.10
C ASN A 96 -39.82 -18.94 31.75
N ASN A 97 -39.70 -20.09 31.07
CA ASN A 97 -39.99 -21.38 31.71
C ASN A 97 -38.94 -21.74 32.78
N ASN A 98 -37.69 -21.25 32.61
CA ASN A 98 -36.63 -21.41 33.61
C ASN A 98 -36.70 -20.36 34.73
N VAL A 99 -37.45 -19.27 34.52
CA VAL A 99 -37.54 -18.12 35.42
C VAL A 99 -38.98 -17.55 35.47
N PRO A 100 -39.99 -18.33 35.90
CA PRO A 100 -41.40 -17.96 35.75
C PRO A 100 -41.79 -16.67 36.49
N ASP A 101 -41.22 -16.42 37.67
CA ASP A 101 -41.46 -15.21 38.47
C ASP A 101 -40.57 -14.02 38.08
N GLY A 102 -39.82 -14.12 36.97
CA GLY A 102 -38.83 -13.13 36.55
C GLY A 102 -37.60 -13.01 37.48
N VAL A 103 -37.48 -13.87 38.49
CA VAL A 103 -36.34 -13.94 39.41
C VAL A 103 -35.88 -15.39 39.58
N TYR A 104 -34.63 -15.68 39.24
CA TYR A 104 -33.99 -16.96 39.56
C TYR A 104 -33.28 -16.83 40.92
N THR A 105 -33.72 -17.62 41.91
CA THR A 105 -33.18 -17.56 43.28
C THR A 105 -32.22 -18.73 43.53
N ILE A 106 -30.99 -18.39 43.93
CA ILE A 106 -29.98 -19.31 44.44
C ILE A 106 -30.15 -19.42 45.95
N SER A 107 -30.58 -20.59 46.42
CA SER A 107 -30.88 -20.87 47.84
C SER A 107 -30.00 -21.94 48.49
N SER A 108 -29.04 -22.49 47.76
CA SER A 108 -28.06 -23.48 48.23
C SER A 108 -26.65 -23.19 47.71
N ALA A 109 -25.65 -23.92 48.23
CA ALA A 109 -24.25 -23.77 47.83
C ALA A 109 -23.92 -24.66 46.62
N GLY A 110 -23.14 -24.15 45.66
CA GLY A 110 -22.78 -24.91 44.47
C GLY A 110 -22.47 -24.05 43.24
N ASP A 111 -22.56 -24.69 42.08
CA ASP A 111 -22.23 -24.13 40.77
C ASP A 111 -23.48 -23.75 39.96
N TYR A 112 -23.69 -22.47 39.71
CA TYR A 112 -24.84 -21.95 38.94
C TYR A 112 -24.38 -21.36 37.61
N LYS A 113 -24.92 -21.86 36.49
CA LYS A 113 -24.41 -21.58 35.13
C LYS A 113 -25.45 -20.88 34.29
N PHE A 114 -25.27 -19.58 34.05
CA PHE A 114 -26.24 -18.72 33.37
C PHE A 114 -25.80 -18.31 31.96
N THR A 115 -26.80 -18.17 31.10
CA THR A 115 -26.71 -17.65 29.73
C THR A 115 -27.92 -16.81 29.39
N CYS A 116 -27.84 -16.06 28.29
CA CYS A 116 -28.97 -15.39 27.68
C CYS A 116 -28.97 -15.66 26.16
N SER A 117 -30.05 -16.19 25.61
CA SER A 117 -30.27 -16.24 24.16
C SER A 117 -30.57 -14.85 23.56
N GLN A 118 -31.21 -13.98 24.35
CA GLN A 118 -31.56 -12.60 24.02
C GLN A 118 -31.52 -11.71 25.28
N GLU A 119 -31.74 -10.40 25.13
CA GLU A 119 -31.87 -9.50 26.29
C GLU A 119 -33.08 -9.88 27.16
N THR A 120 -32.94 -9.82 28.48
CA THR A 120 -34.00 -10.19 29.43
C THR A 120 -34.15 -9.19 30.58
N GLY A 121 -35.37 -9.04 31.10
CA GLY A 121 -35.64 -8.33 32.35
C GLY A 121 -35.44 -9.20 33.60
N ASN A 122 -35.26 -10.51 33.42
CA ASN A 122 -35.19 -11.50 34.48
C ASN A 122 -33.89 -11.37 35.30
N ARG A 123 -33.98 -11.57 36.61
CA ARG A 123 -32.93 -11.20 37.58
C ARG A 123 -32.38 -12.43 38.29
N ILE A 124 -31.11 -12.38 38.71
CA ILE A 124 -30.51 -13.40 39.60
C ILE A 124 -30.52 -12.87 41.03
N VAL A 125 -30.93 -13.68 42.00
CA VAL A 125 -30.87 -13.36 43.43
C VAL A 125 -30.18 -14.49 44.18
N VAL A 126 -29.22 -14.17 45.03
CA VAL A 126 -28.60 -15.10 45.99
C VAL A 126 -29.21 -14.85 47.37
N ASP A 127 -29.78 -15.88 47.98
CA ASP A 127 -30.39 -15.84 49.31
C ASP A 127 -29.65 -16.77 50.27
N GLY A 128 -29.11 -16.22 51.36
CA GLY A 128 -28.28 -16.94 52.31
C GLY A 128 -29.05 -17.84 53.29
N LYS A 129 -30.39 -17.85 53.27
CA LYS A 129 -31.22 -18.46 54.33
C LYS A 129 -30.87 -19.91 54.70
N ASN A 130 -30.42 -20.71 53.73
CA ASN A 130 -30.03 -22.11 53.93
C ASN A 130 -28.54 -22.36 53.61
N ILE A 131 -27.70 -21.33 53.60
CA ILE A 131 -26.29 -21.41 53.17
C ILE A 131 -25.36 -21.04 54.33
N LEU A 132 -24.49 -21.96 54.73
CA LEU A 132 -23.51 -21.75 55.80
C LEU A 132 -22.39 -20.80 55.38
N ALA A 133 -21.88 -19.97 56.30
CA ALA A 133 -20.81 -18.99 56.05
C ALA A 133 -19.53 -19.56 55.42
N GLY A 134 -19.18 -20.82 55.74
CA GLY A 134 -18.02 -21.52 55.17
C GLY A 134 -18.24 -22.12 53.77
N ALA A 135 -19.44 -22.02 53.21
CA ALA A 135 -19.76 -22.53 51.89
C ALA A 135 -19.28 -21.57 50.77
N ASN A 136 -19.23 -22.08 49.54
CA ASN A 136 -18.88 -21.31 48.34
C ASN A 136 -20.02 -21.36 47.33
N ILE A 137 -20.28 -20.21 46.69
CA ILE A 137 -21.29 -20.06 45.64
C ILE A 137 -20.58 -19.60 44.36
N ASN A 138 -20.54 -20.45 43.33
CA ASN A 138 -19.89 -20.14 42.06
C ASN A 138 -20.93 -19.78 40.99
N ILE A 139 -20.91 -18.54 40.51
CA ILE A 139 -21.85 -18.04 39.49
C ILE A 139 -21.09 -17.86 38.17
N TYR A 140 -21.38 -18.72 37.19
CA TYR A 140 -20.78 -18.66 35.86
C TYR A 140 -21.67 -17.86 34.91
N LEU A 141 -21.29 -16.62 34.63
CA LEU A 141 -21.98 -15.75 33.66
C LEU A 141 -21.33 -15.92 32.29
N ASN A 142 -22.09 -16.49 31.34
CA ASN A 142 -21.65 -16.67 29.96
C ASN A 142 -22.61 -15.95 29.00
N ASN A 143 -22.20 -14.77 28.54
CA ASN A 143 -23.00 -13.94 27.63
C ASN A 143 -24.36 -13.50 28.20
N VAL A 144 -24.47 -13.38 29.52
CA VAL A 144 -25.69 -12.93 30.20
C VAL A 144 -25.99 -11.47 29.81
N ASN A 145 -27.23 -11.14 29.46
CA ASN A 145 -27.65 -9.79 29.08
C ASN A 145 -28.94 -9.40 29.81
N ILE A 146 -28.80 -8.95 31.05
CA ILE A 146 -29.92 -8.50 31.89
C ILE A 146 -30.05 -6.97 31.79
N ASN A 147 -31.25 -6.50 31.47
CA ASN A 147 -31.61 -5.09 31.39
C ASN A 147 -32.98 -4.86 32.05
N THR A 148 -32.99 -4.63 33.37
CA THR A 148 -34.21 -4.73 34.20
C THR A 148 -34.66 -3.39 34.79
N PHE A 149 -35.97 -3.25 34.98
CA PHE A 149 -36.60 -2.16 35.75
C PHE A 149 -37.06 -2.62 37.14
N ALA A 150 -36.94 -3.91 37.48
CA ALA A 150 -37.59 -4.51 38.66
C ALA A 150 -36.69 -4.63 39.92
N GLY A 151 -35.47 -4.05 39.89
CA GLY A 151 -34.50 -4.13 40.98
C GLY A 151 -33.08 -4.41 40.47
N PRO A 152 -32.19 -5.03 41.26
CA PRO A 152 -30.83 -5.34 40.83
C PRO A 152 -30.83 -6.47 39.79
N ALA A 153 -29.95 -6.39 38.78
CA ALA A 153 -29.84 -7.42 37.75
C ALA A 153 -29.22 -8.72 38.32
N LEU A 154 -28.22 -8.59 39.21
CA LEU A 154 -27.80 -9.64 40.13
C LEU A 154 -27.76 -9.06 41.55
N GLN A 155 -28.45 -9.69 42.50
CA GLN A 155 -28.44 -9.31 43.92
C GLN A 155 -27.82 -10.41 44.78
N ILE A 156 -26.86 -10.06 45.62
CA ILE A 156 -26.40 -10.86 46.76
C ILE A 156 -27.06 -10.26 48.01
N ARG A 157 -28.01 -10.98 48.62
CA ARG A 157 -28.81 -10.46 49.73
C ARG A 157 -27.98 -10.24 51.00
N GLY A 158 -28.46 -9.34 51.86
CA GLY A 158 -27.82 -8.98 53.14
C GLY A 158 -27.53 -10.17 54.06
N ASN A 159 -28.31 -11.26 53.97
CA ASN A 159 -28.16 -12.49 54.76
C ASN A 159 -27.18 -13.52 54.18
N VAL A 160 -26.50 -13.23 53.07
CA VAL A 160 -25.47 -14.11 52.51
C VAL A 160 -24.16 -13.87 53.24
N GLU A 161 -23.69 -14.86 54.00
CA GLU A 161 -22.37 -14.86 54.66
C GLU A 161 -21.31 -15.63 53.84
N ALA A 162 -21.75 -16.56 52.98
CA ALA A 162 -20.91 -17.40 52.13
C ALA A 162 -20.17 -16.62 51.04
N ALA A 163 -18.95 -17.07 50.68
CA ALA A 163 -18.16 -16.44 49.63
C ALA A 163 -18.79 -16.66 48.24
N VAL A 164 -18.96 -15.57 47.48
CA VAL A 164 -19.53 -15.59 46.13
C VAL A 164 -18.45 -15.33 45.10
N THR A 165 -18.22 -16.29 44.20
CA THR A 165 -17.28 -16.14 43.07
C THR A 165 -18.05 -16.05 41.75
N ILE A 166 -17.93 -14.92 41.07
CA ILE A 166 -18.49 -14.72 39.73
C ILE A 166 -17.41 -15.03 38.68
N HIS A 167 -17.63 -16.08 37.90
CA HIS A 167 -16.81 -16.54 36.79
C HIS A 167 -17.35 -15.95 35.48
N LEU A 168 -16.59 -15.04 34.85
CA LEU A 168 -16.97 -14.34 33.64
C LEU A 168 -16.45 -15.06 32.39
N THR A 169 -17.38 -15.39 31.49
CA THR A 169 -17.10 -15.85 30.13
C THR A 169 -17.82 -14.90 29.15
N GLY A 170 -17.09 -14.33 28.20
CA GLY A 170 -17.69 -13.52 27.12
C GLY A 170 -17.93 -12.06 27.48
N THR A 171 -19.08 -11.52 27.09
CA THR A 171 -19.52 -10.17 27.49
C THR A 171 -20.83 -10.28 28.23
N ASN A 172 -20.82 -9.94 29.52
CA ASN A 172 -21.98 -10.04 30.40
C ASN A 172 -22.45 -8.64 30.78
N ASN A 173 -23.73 -8.34 30.58
CA ASN A 173 -24.34 -7.07 30.96
C ASN A 173 -25.28 -7.30 32.16
N LEU A 174 -25.05 -6.56 33.24
CA LEU A 174 -25.90 -6.50 34.43
C LEU A 174 -26.38 -5.04 34.58
N ILE A 175 -27.46 -4.71 33.89
CA ILE A 175 -27.98 -3.34 33.80
C ILE A 175 -29.29 -3.25 34.57
N THR A 176 -29.36 -2.31 35.51
CA THR A 176 -30.60 -1.89 36.15
C THR A 176 -30.96 -0.45 35.79
N LYS A 177 -32.27 -0.22 35.65
CA LYS A 177 -32.90 1.10 35.52
C LYS A 177 -33.76 1.43 36.75
N TYR A 178 -33.71 0.59 37.79
CA TYR A 178 -34.43 0.84 39.04
C TYR A 178 -33.58 1.73 39.95
N THR A 179 -34.13 2.87 40.37
CA THR A 179 -33.39 3.95 41.02
C THR A 179 -32.53 3.48 42.19
N TYR A 180 -33.07 2.68 43.12
CA TYR A 180 -32.36 2.33 44.35
C TYR A 180 -31.43 1.11 44.23
N SER A 181 -31.21 0.58 43.03
CA SER A 181 -30.45 -0.65 42.82
C SER A 181 -29.12 -0.46 42.11
N ALA A 182 -28.17 -1.32 42.46
CA ALA A 182 -26.94 -1.50 41.70
C ALA A 182 -27.12 -2.50 40.55
N GLY A 183 -26.25 -2.44 39.54
CA GLY A 183 -26.23 -3.44 38.45
C GLY A 183 -25.90 -4.82 38.99
N LEU A 184 -24.81 -4.90 39.75
CA LEU A 184 -24.44 -6.02 40.60
C LEU A 184 -24.48 -5.54 42.06
N GLN A 185 -25.53 -5.89 42.80
CA GLN A 185 -25.77 -5.43 44.16
C GLN A 185 -25.27 -6.41 45.23
N LYS A 186 -24.55 -5.90 46.23
CA LYS A 186 -24.13 -6.61 47.44
C LYS A 186 -24.10 -5.66 48.63
N ASP A 187 -25.00 -5.88 49.59
CA ASP A 187 -25.21 -5.01 50.76
C ASP A 187 -24.78 -5.72 52.07
N ASN A 188 -23.67 -6.47 52.01
CA ASN A 188 -23.15 -7.28 53.13
C ASN A 188 -21.61 -7.32 53.14
N GLU A 189 -21.03 -8.08 54.07
CA GLU A 189 -19.57 -8.25 54.21
C GLU A 189 -19.01 -9.53 53.56
N ALA A 190 -19.83 -10.42 53.01
CA ALA A 190 -19.34 -11.68 52.43
C ALA A 190 -18.38 -11.45 51.25
N PRO A 191 -17.28 -12.23 51.11
CA PRO A 191 -16.32 -12.02 50.03
C PRO A 191 -16.95 -12.15 48.63
N LEU A 192 -16.79 -11.13 47.78
CA LEU A 192 -17.18 -11.17 46.37
C LEU A 192 -15.94 -11.18 45.48
N ILE A 193 -15.72 -12.28 44.77
CA ILE A 193 -14.62 -12.43 43.82
C ILE A 193 -15.18 -12.42 42.40
N ILE A 194 -14.84 -11.39 41.62
CA ILE A 194 -15.17 -11.31 40.19
C ILE A 194 -13.91 -11.66 39.40
N LYS A 195 -13.95 -12.74 38.62
CA LYS A 195 -12.81 -13.18 37.82
C LYS A 195 -13.22 -13.70 36.45
N THR A 196 -12.26 -13.77 35.53
CA THR A 196 -12.45 -14.57 34.31
C THR A 196 -12.60 -16.03 34.71
N ASN A 197 -13.51 -16.75 34.05
CA ASN A 197 -13.66 -18.18 34.26
C ASN A 197 -12.33 -18.90 33.97
N ASP A 198 -11.85 -19.77 34.86
CA ASP A 198 -10.48 -20.30 34.83
C ASP A 198 -10.18 -21.13 33.56
N SER A 199 -11.21 -21.59 32.84
CA SER A 199 -11.08 -22.28 31.55
C SER A 199 -10.84 -21.36 30.34
N ASP A 200 -11.00 -20.03 30.49
CA ASP A 200 -11.00 -19.08 29.37
C ASP A 200 -9.66 -18.35 29.20
N THR A 201 -9.08 -18.45 28.00
CA THR A 201 -7.82 -17.77 27.63
C THR A 201 -8.01 -16.33 27.15
N THR A 202 -9.15 -15.72 27.44
CA THR A 202 -9.48 -14.33 27.10
C THR A 202 -10.34 -13.76 28.21
N ALA A 203 -9.94 -12.60 28.73
CA ALA A 203 -10.62 -11.95 29.84
C ALA A 203 -12.14 -11.86 29.60
N GLY A 204 -12.92 -12.36 30.57
CA GLY A 204 -14.36 -12.14 30.61
C GLY A 204 -14.66 -10.67 30.88
N ILE A 205 -15.66 -10.12 30.17
CA ILE A 205 -16.08 -8.74 30.30
C ILE A 205 -17.39 -8.70 31.11
N LEU A 206 -17.45 -7.83 32.12
CA LEU A 206 -18.64 -7.50 32.88
C LEU A 206 -18.96 -6.01 32.73
N ASN A 207 -20.15 -5.70 32.19
CA ASN A 207 -20.70 -4.36 32.10
C ASN A 207 -21.82 -4.23 33.15
N ALA A 208 -21.51 -3.65 34.31
CA ALA A 208 -22.43 -3.55 35.44
C ALA A 208 -22.86 -2.09 35.65
N ARG A 209 -24.15 -1.78 35.42
CA ARG A 209 -24.60 -0.37 35.32
C ARG A 209 -25.89 -0.11 36.10
N SER A 210 -25.88 0.96 36.89
CA SER A 210 -27.09 1.62 37.40
C SER A 210 -27.39 2.83 36.53
N ILE A 211 -28.46 2.76 35.72
CA ILE A 211 -28.83 3.81 34.77
C ILE A 211 -29.66 4.86 35.50
N ASN A 212 -29.06 6.02 35.74
CA ASN A 212 -29.64 7.16 36.49
C ASN A 212 -29.98 6.89 37.97
N GLY A 213 -29.49 5.79 38.54
CA GLY A 213 -29.82 5.35 39.89
C GLY A 213 -28.89 5.84 41.01
N ASP A 214 -29.41 5.70 42.23
CA ASP A 214 -28.74 5.85 43.52
C ASP A 214 -27.75 4.70 43.80
N GLY A 215 -27.98 3.50 43.27
CA GLY A 215 -27.08 2.35 43.47
C GLY A 215 -25.77 2.42 42.67
N ALA A 216 -24.79 1.63 43.09
CA ALA A 216 -23.48 1.52 42.44
C ALA A 216 -23.55 0.81 41.06
N GLY A 217 -22.47 0.86 40.28
CA GLY A 217 -22.31 -0.07 39.16
C GLY A 217 -22.15 -1.51 39.67
N ILE A 218 -21.17 -1.69 40.56
CA ILE A 218 -20.92 -2.91 41.36
C ILE A 218 -20.78 -2.50 42.83
N GLY A 219 -21.58 -3.10 43.72
CA GLY A 219 -21.49 -2.87 45.16
C GLY A 219 -22.85 -2.52 45.78
N GLY A 220 -22.91 -1.43 46.55
CA GLY A 220 -24.09 -1.11 47.36
C GLY A 220 -25.31 -0.62 46.57
N GLY A 221 -26.50 -1.00 47.03
CA GLY A 221 -27.77 -0.34 46.67
C GLY A 221 -27.82 1.10 47.18
N GLY A 222 -28.84 1.86 46.81
CA GLY A 222 -28.86 3.34 46.86
C GLY A 222 -28.75 4.05 48.22
N TYR A 223 -28.68 3.31 49.34
CA TYR A 223 -28.37 3.83 50.68
C TYR A 223 -27.47 2.85 51.49
N PHE A 224 -26.85 1.89 50.78
CA PHE A 224 -26.15 0.75 51.38
C PHE A 224 -24.65 0.82 51.09
N SER A 225 -23.87 0.50 52.12
CA SER A 225 -22.44 0.28 52.02
C SER A 225 -22.14 -1.10 51.44
N CYS A 226 -20.96 -1.28 50.87
CA CYS A 226 -20.45 -2.59 50.52
C CYS A 226 -18.96 -2.73 50.86
N SER A 227 -18.53 -3.96 51.13
CA SER A 227 -17.13 -4.27 51.39
C SER A 227 -16.68 -5.57 50.70
N ASN A 228 -15.37 -5.82 50.73
CA ASN A 228 -14.76 -7.11 50.40
C ASN A 228 -14.98 -7.53 48.93
N ILE A 229 -14.73 -6.60 47.99
CA ILE A 229 -14.85 -6.81 46.54
C ILE A 229 -13.46 -7.03 45.96
N THR A 230 -13.23 -8.20 45.35
CA THR A 230 -11.99 -8.53 44.63
C THR A 230 -12.28 -8.72 43.14
N ILE A 231 -11.68 -7.89 42.29
CA ILE A 231 -11.73 -8.02 40.82
C ILE A 231 -10.37 -8.51 40.34
N LYS A 232 -10.31 -9.70 39.71
CA LYS A 232 -9.03 -10.27 39.25
C LYS A 232 -9.05 -10.89 37.86
N SER A 233 -8.03 -10.59 37.07
CA SER A 233 -7.78 -11.22 35.75
C SER A 233 -8.94 -11.12 34.75
N CYS A 234 -9.80 -10.10 34.85
CA CYS A 234 -10.98 -9.89 33.99
C CYS A 234 -11.06 -8.44 33.49
N SER A 235 -12.09 -8.14 32.70
CA SER A 235 -12.43 -6.78 32.29
C SER A 235 -13.77 -6.36 32.91
N VAL A 236 -13.81 -5.18 33.51
CA VAL A 236 -15.00 -4.61 34.16
C VAL A 236 -15.23 -3.21 33.64
N ILE A 237 -16.46 -2.94 33.21
CA ILE A 237 -16.99 -1.59 32.96
C ILE A 237 -18.14 -1.38 33.94
N ALA A 238 -17.95 -0.53 34.93
CA ALA A 238 -18.92 -0.29 35.98
C ALA A 238 -19.34 1.17 36.01
N SER A 239 -20.64 1.47 36.03
CA SER A 239 -21.10 2.87 36.03
C SER A 239 -22.39 3.12 36.79
N SER A 240 -22.48 4.31 37.38
CA SER A 240 -23.60 4.79 38.18
C SER A 240 -23.84 6.29 37.93
N LYS A 241 -24.86 6.86 38.58
CA LYS A 241 -25.01 8.32 38.69
C LYS A 241 -24.57 8.81 40.07
N TYR A 242 -25.26 8.34 41.12
CA TYR A 242 -25.04 8.81 42.49
C TYR A 242 -24.26 7.83 43.38
N GLY A 243 -24.40 6.52 43.16
CA GLY A 243 -23.49 5.52 43.75
C GLY A 243 -22.09 5.60 43.14
N ALA A 244 -21.14 4.84 43.68
CA ALA A 244 -19.83 4.68 43.07
C ALA A 244 -19.91 3.82 41.79
N GLY A 245 -18.96 3.98 40.87
CA GLY A 245 -18.81 3.04 39.75
C GLY A 245 -18.58 1.62 40.30
N ILE A 246 -17.62 1.50 41.22
CA ILE A 246 -17.39 0.30 42.04
C ILE A 246 -17.28 0.71 43.51
N GLY A 247 -18.15 0.20 44.37
CA GLY A 247 -18.16 0.47 45.80
C GLY A 247 -19.56 0.85 46.32
N GLY A 248 -19.63 1.80 47.24
CA GLY A 248 -20.88 2.14 47.93
C GLY A 248 -21.96 2.67 46.97
N GLY A 249 -23.23 2.40 47.26
CA GLY A 249 -24.31 3.21 46.66
C GLY A 249 -24.26 4.65 47.21
N LYS A 250 -25.13 5.53 46.74
CA LYS A 250 -25.31 6.88 47.31
C LYS A 250 -25.41 6.81 48.83
N GLN A 251 -24.72 7.71 49.53
CA GLN A 251 -24.52 7.69 51.00
C GLN A 251 -23.82 6.44 51.59
N GLY A 252 -23.61 5.39 50.81
CA GLY A 252 -22.93 4.16 51.20
C GLY A 252 -21.42 4.28 51.15
N ILE A 253 -20.76 3.57 52.06
CA ILE A 253 -19.30 3.43 52.12
C ILE A 253 -18.87 2.32 51.16
N GLY A 254 -17.78 2.53 50.43
CA GLY A 254 -17.11 1.48 49.67
C GLY A 254 -15.75 1.15 50.29
N SER A 255 -15.61 -0.04 50.87
CA SER A 255 -14.40 -0.43 51.60
C SER A 255 -13.80 -1.77 51.12
N ASN A 256 -12.50 -1.98 51.37
CA ASN A 256 -11.76 -3.19 51.02
C ASN A 256 -12.02 -3.65 49.56
N ILE A 257 -11.64 -2.78 48.62
CA ILE A 257 -11.81 -3.00 47.18
C ILE A 257 -10.43 -3.34 46.59
N THR A 258 -10.25 -4.58 46.15
CA THR A 258 -8.99 -5.05 45.55
C THR A 258 -9.15 -5.28 44.05
N ILE A 259 -8.28 -4.66 43.24
CA ILE A 259 -8.20 -4.85 41.79
C ILE A 259 -6.82 -5.43 41.46
N LYS A 260 -6.78 -6.65 40.88
CA LYS A 260 -5.52 -7.38 40.64
C LYS A 260 -5.41 -7.94 39.22
N SER A 261 -4.40 -7.50 38.47
CA SER A 261 -4.15 -7.93 37.09
C SER A 261 -5.38 -7.82 36.15
N ALA A 262 -6.24 -6.83 36.41
CA ALA A 262 -7.53 -6.65 35.74
C ALA A 262 -7.55 -5.37 34.88
N SER A 263 -8.50 -5.28 33.96
CA SER A 263 -8.82 -4.05 33.22
C SER A 263 -10.13 -3.48 33.73
N VAL A 264 -10.11 -2.33 34.41
CA VAL A 264 -11.30 -1.73 35.03
C VAL A 264 -11.53 -0.34 34.48
N THR A 265 -12.75 -0.09 34.00
CA THR A 265 -13.27 1.27 33.75
C THR A 265 -14.43 1.48 34.72
N ALA A 266 -14.28 2.42 35.65
CA ALA A 266 -15.27 2.66 36.69
C ALA A 266 -15.62 4.15 36.70
N SER A 267 -16.90 4.48 36.47
CA SER A 267 -17.34 5.86 36.28
C SER A 267 -18.60 6.24 37.04
N SER A 268 -18.66 7.46 37.56
CA SER A 268 -19.83 8.01 38.23
C SER A 268 -20.01 9.49 37.89
N THR A 269 -21.14 10.08 38.29
CA THR A 269 -21.34 11.54 38.25
C THR A 269 -20.99 12.15 39.61
N ASP A 270 -21.60 11.63 40.68
CA ASP A 270 -21.52 12.19 42.03
C ASP A 270 -20.88 11.23 43.05
N GLY A 271 -20.95 9.93 42.84
CA GLY A 271 -20.12 8.98 43.60
C GLY A 271 -18.69 8.95 43.08
N ALA A 272 -17.82 8.21 43.75
CA ALA A 272 -16.47 7.96 43.25
C ALA A 272 -16.49 7.07 41.99
N GLY A 273 -15.45 7.14 41.17
CA GLY A 273 -15.21 6.09 40.16
C GLY A 273 -15.03 4.73 40.86
N ILE A 274 -14.11 4.68 41.84
CA ILE A 274 -13.92 3.53 42.74
C ILE A 274 -13.89 4.06 44.18
N GLY A 275 -14.78 3.57 45.06
CA GLY A 275 -14.85 3.97 46.47
C GLY A 275 -16.26 4.26 46.97
N GLY A 276 -16.47 5.42 47.62
CA GLY A 276 -17.75 5.78 48.23
C GLY A 276 -18.77 6.41 47.26
N GLY A 277 -20.06 6.32 47.58
CA GLY A 277 -21.12 7.00 46.82
C GLY A 277 -21.32 8.46 47.24
N GLY A 278 -21.98 9.27 46.41
CA GLY A 278 -22.18 10.70 46.65
C GLY A 278 -23.30 11.03 47.65
N TYR A 279 -23.44 12.33 47.93
CA TYR A 279 -24.51 12.95 48.73
C TYR A 279 -24.61 12.42 50.17
N GLY A 280 -23.46 12.25 50.85
CA GLY A 280 -23.39 11.89 52.27
C GLY A 280 -24.30 12.77 53.14
N ALA A 281 -25.09 12.18 54.05
CA ALA A 281 -25.99 12.95 54.92
C ALA A 281 -25.31 13.52 56.17
N ASP A 282 -24.17 12.94 56.54
CA ASP A 282 -23.38 13.20 57.73
C ASP A 282 -21.91 12.80 57.49
N SER A 283 -21.00 13.32 58.31
CA SER A 283 -19.54 13.14 58.12
C SER A 283 -19.14 11.66 58.17
N GLY A 284 -18.72 11.11 57.04
CA GLY A 284 -18.27 9.73 56.90
C GLY A 284 -19.11 8.88 55.95
N ARG A 285 -20.38 9.22 55.71
CA ARG A 285 -21.15 8.61 54.62
C ARG A 285 -20.55 8.99 53.27
N GLY A 286 -20.59 8.06 52.32
CA GLY A 286 -19.96 8.26 51.02
C GLY A 286 -18.43 8.22 51.02
N SER A 287 -17.80 7.73 52.09
CA SER A 287 -16.34 7.55 52.14
C SER A 287 -15.88 6.28 51.39
N GLY A 288 -14.66 6.32 50.88
CA GLY A 288 -13.90 5.14 50.46
C GLY A 288 -12.96 4.65 51.56
N SER A 289 -12.57 3.37 51.57
CA SER A 289 -11.40 2.93 52.35
C SER A 289 -10.75 1.66 51.79
N ASP A 290 -9.47 1.47 52.07
CA ASP A 290 -8.75 0.21 51.83
C ASP A 290 -8.85 -0.23 50.35
N ILE A 291 -8.56 0.71 49.44
CA ILE A 291 -8.63 0.50 47.99
C ILE A 291 -7.24 0.10 47.50
N THR A 292 -7.10 -1.16 47.06
CA THR A 292 -5.82 -1.72 46.61
C THR A 292 -5.83 -2.03 45.12
N ILE A 293 -4.92 -1.44 44.36
CA ILE A 293 -4.74 -1.68 42.92
C ILE A 293 -3.36 -2.30 42.69
N ASN A 294 -3.34 -3.55 42.24
CA ASN A 294 -2.14 -4.34 42.01
C ASN A 294 -1.99 -4.68 40.53
N SER A 295 -0.95 -4.13 39.88
CA SER A 295 -0.54 -4.45 38.51
C SER A 295 -1.69 -4.47 37.49
N SER A 296 -2.60 -3.49 37.56
CA SER A 296 -3.86 -3.45 36.80
C SER A 296 -3.92 -2.28 35.82
N SER A 297 -4.80 -2.36 34.83
CA SER A 297 -5.18 -1.23 33.98
C SER A 297 -6.48 -0.63 34.53
N VAL A 298 -6.43 0.57 35.09
CA VAL A 298 -7.60 1.22 35.70
C VAL A 298 -7.83 2.59 35.09
N THR A 299 -9.08 2.86 34.70
CA THR A 299 -9.59 4.19 34.37
C THR A 299 -10.76 4.48 35.31
N ALA A 300 -10.55 5.37 36.27
CA ALA A 300 -11.51 5.68 37.32
C ALA A 300 -11.89 7.16 37.27
N SER A 301 -13.15 7.48 36.98
CA SER A 301 -13.58 8.86 36.73
C SER A 301 -14.86 9.23 37.45
N SER A 302 -14.91 10.46 37.96
CA SER A 302 -16.13 11.07 38.44
C SER A 302 -16.18 12.54 38.02
N THR A 303 -17.38 13.10 37.91
CA THR A 303 -17.59 14.52 37.57
C THR A 303 -17.43 15.40 38.79
N ASN A 304 -18.04 14.99 39.92
CA ASN A 304 -18.14 15.77 41.14
C ASN A 304 -17.48 15.08 42.34
N GLY A 305 -17.49 13.74 42.40
CA GLY A 305 -16.74 12.95 43.38
C GLY A 305 -15.31 12.64 42.91
N ASP A 306 -14.57 11.81 43.65
CA ASP A 306 -13.22 11.44 43.26
C ASP A 306 -13.15 10.37 42.16
N GLY A 307 -12.08 10.36 41.38
CA GLY A 307 -11.78 9.22 40.50
C GLY A 307 -11.59 7.94 41.31
N ILE A 308 -10.73 7.99 42.33
CA ILE A 308 -10.53 6.93 43.32
C ILE A 308 -10.63 7.54 44.72
N GLY A 309 -11.65 7.15 45.49
CA GLY A 309 -11.80 7.51 46.90
C GLY A 309 -13.21 7.95 47.32
N GLY A 310 -13.38 9.21 47.71
CA GLY A 310 -14.62 9.75 48.27
C GLY A 310 -15.69 10.12 47.23
N GLY A 311 -16.96 10.04 47.62
CA GLY A 311 -18.07 10.63 46.88
C GLY A 311 -18.22 12.15 47.11
N TYR A 312 -19.00 12.80 46.27
CA TYR A 312 -19.32 14.23 46.35
C TYR A 312 -20.16 14.59 47.59
N GLU A 313 -19.94 15.81 48.09
CA GLU A 313 -20.58 16.45 49.25
C GLU A 313 -20.31 15.85 50.65
N TYR A 314 -20.44 16.71 51.67
CA TYR A 314 -20.35 16.41 53.12
C TYR A 314 -19.13 15.61 53.64
N GLY A 315 -17.98 15.73 52.97
CA GLY A 315 -16.70 15.24 53.49
C GLY A 315 -16.50 13.73 53.32
N GLY A 316 -17.06 13.14 52.25
CA GLY A 316 -16.62 11.84 51.75
C GLY A 316 -15.10 11.82 51.59
N SER A 317 -14.42 11.03 52.40
CA SER A 317 -12.95 10.93 52.42
C SER A 317 -12.52 9.55 51.96
N CYS A 318 -11.24 9.37 51.65
CA CYS A 318 -10.67 8.04 51.52
C CYS A 318 -9.40 7.88 52.34
N LYS A 319 -9.23 6.69 52.92
CA LYS A 319 -8.03 6.27 53.66
C LYS A 319 -7.50 4.98 53.05
N ASN A 320 -6.19 4.78 53.13
CA ASN A 320 -5.52 3.56 52.69
C ASN A 320 -5.79 3.25 51.20
N ILE A 321 -5.36 4.15 50.31
CA ILE A 321 -5.30 3.85 48.87
C ILE A 321 -3.89 3.33 48.55
N THR A 322 -3.81 2.09 48.07
CA THR A 322 -2.54 1.43 47.72
C THR A 322 -2.50 1.13 46.22
N ILE A 323 -1.45 1.57 45.53
CA ILE A 323 -1.26 1.39 44.07
C ILE A 323 0.13 0.78 43.80
N ASN A 324 0.19 -0.56 43.73
CA ASN A 324 1.43 -1.30 43.46
C ASN A 324 1.61 -1.56 41.96
N GLY A 325 1.59 -0.46 41.18
CA GLY A 325 1.84 -0.45 39.74
C GLY A 325 0.71 -0.95 38.84
N GLY A 326 1.01 -1.01 37.54
CA GLY A 326 0.00 -0.98 36.48
C GLY A 326 -0.36 0.47 36.08
N SER A 327 -1.14 0.63 35.02
CA SER A 327 -1.51 1.95 34.50
C SER A 327 -2.85 2.40 35.08
N VAL A 328 -2.85 3.44 35.91
CA VAL A 328 -4.03 3.89 36.66
C VAL A 328 -4.31 5.37 36.37
N LYS A 329 -5.23 5.62 35.42
CA LYS A 329 -5.78 6.94 35.11
C LYS A 329 -6.93 7.24 36.07
N ALA A 330 -6.81 8.30 36.87
CA ALA A 330 -7.89 8.78 37.71
C ALA A 330 -8.21 10.25 37.38
N SER A 331 -9.47 10.69 37.49
CA SER A 331 -9.81 12.12 37.44
C SER A 331 -9.26 12.89 38.64
N SER A 332 -9.24 12.22 39.79
CA SER A 332 -8.60 12.63 41.05
C SER A 332 -8.43 11.40 41.95
N VAL A 333 -7.61 11.50 42.99
CA VAL A 333 -7.43 10.47 44.02
C VAL A 333 -7.43 11.17 45.38
N SER A 334 -8.22 10.69 46.36
CA SER A 334 -8.25 11.32 47.68
C SER A 334 -6.98 11.03 48.48
N GLY A 335 -6.39 12.04 49.11
CA GLY A 335 -5.22 11.90 49.99
C GLY A 335 -3.92 11.59 49.25
N SER A 336 -2.90 11.13 49.99
CA SER A 336 -1.66 10.59 49.42
C SER A 336 -1.80 9.07 49.24
N PRO A 337 -1.96 8.55 48.01
CA PRO A 337 -1.86 7.11 47.78
C PRO A 337 -0.43 6.62 48.01
N LYS A 338 -0.30 5.34 48.39
CA LYS A 338 0.99 4.70 48.69
C LYS A 338 1.20 3.47 47.81
N ASN A 339 2.43 2.99 47.70
CA ASN A 339 2.67 1.58 47.42
C ASN A 339 2.79 0.81 48.76
N ASP A 340 3.24 -0.44 48.76
CA ASP A 340 3.42 -1.23 49.98
C ASP A 340 4.49 -0.66 50.96
N GLN A 341 5.20 0.43 50.60
CA GLN A 341 6.33 1.00 51.33
C GLN A 341 6.21 2.54 51.50
N ASP A 342 6.01 3.29 50.40
CA ASP A 342 6.19 4.74 50.31
C ASP A 342 5.01 5.47 49.65
N GLU A 343 4.96 6.80 49.76
CA GLU A 343 4.00 7.65 49.02
C GLU A 343 4.32 7.70 47.52
N VAL A 344 3.28 7.70 46.68
CA VAL A 344 3.41 7.64 45.22
C VAL A 344 2.57 8.70 44.51
N CYS A 345 3.08 9.21 43.39
CA CYS A 345 2.43 10.18 42.53
C CYS A 345 2.34 9.69 41.08
N CYS A 346 1.38 10.23 40.31
CA CYS A 346 1.11 9.80 38.95
C CYS A 346 2.08 10.44 37.94
N CYS A 347 2.95 9.62 37.35
CA CYS A 347 3.78 9.94 36.20
C CYS A 347 3.07 9.57 34.89
N THR A 348 2.90 10.55 33.98
CA THR A 348 2.31 10.31 32.65
C THR A 348 3.41 10.00 31.63
N ILE A 349 3.35 8.80 31.05
CA ILE A 349 4.35 8.27 30.11
C ILE A 349 3.72 8.14 28.72
N ASN A 350 4.19 8.91 27.74
CA ASN A 350 3.68 8.84 26.36
C ASN A 350 4.16 7.56 25.64
N ASN A 351 3.26 6.69 25.15
CA ASN A 351 3.64 5.43 24.51
C ASN A 351 2.82 5.13 23.22
N PRO A 352 3.00 5.92 22.14
CA PRO A 352 2.22 5.80 20.90
C PRO A 352 2.33 4.45 20.20
N GLY A 353 3.44 3.72 20.38
CA GLY A 353 3.67 2.40 19.78
C GLY A 353 3.17 1.20 20.60
N SER A 354 2.67 1.41 21.83
CA SER A 354 2.46 0.33 22.82
C SER A 354 3.73 -0.51 23.05
N LEU A 355 4.87 0.19 23.12
CA LEU A 355 6.21 -0.37 23.30
C LEU A 355 6.40 -0.90 24.73
N GLU A 356 7.40 -1.77 24.91
CA GLU A 356 7.82 -2.20 26.25
C GLU A 356 8.31 -1.01 27.07
N VAL A 357 7.99 -1.00 28.36
CA VAL A 357 8.38 0.07 29.30
C VAL A 357 9.23 -0.52 30.41
N LYS A 358 10.26 0.21 30.82
CA LYS A 358 11.02 -0.06 32.04
C LYS A 358 11.01 1.18 32.92
N VAL A 359 10.92 0.98 34.24
CA VAL A 359 11.09 2.03 35.24
C VAL A 359 12.31 1.64 36.07
N ASP A 360 13.30 2.53 36.13
CA ASP A 360 14.59 2.35 36.78
C ASP A 360 15.27 1.01 36.39
N GLY A 361 15.27 0.74 35.08
CA GLY A 361 15.79 -0.49 34.48
C GLY A 361 14.91 -1.74 34.65
N SER A 362 13.93 -1.72 35.55
CA SER A 362 13.05 -2.85 35.84
C SER A 362 11.87 -2.92 34.85
N PRO A 363 11.53 -4.10 34.27
CA PRO A 363 10.37 -4.24 33.39
C PRO A 363 9.05 -3.82 34.04
N TRP A 364 8.35 -2.88 33.41
CA TRP A 364 7.07 -2.36 33.88
C TRP A 364 5.99 -2.64 32.83
N THR A 365 5.06 -3.55 33.13
CA THR A 365 4.03 -3.98 32.18
C THR A 365 2.63 -3.77 32.74
N PRO A 366 1.84 -2.84 32.18
CA PRO A 366 0.46 -2.62 32.61
C PRO A 366 -0.44 -3.73 32.04
N VAL A 367 -0.82 -4.68 32.89
CA VAL A 367 -1.57 -5.88 32.48
C VAL A 367 -2.93 -5.47 31.88
N ASN A 368 -3.19 -5.91 30.66
CA ASN A 368 -4.42 -5.66 29.90
C ASN A 368 -4.76 -4.17 29.67
N HIS A 369 -3.78 -3.27 29.49
CA HIS A 369 -4.06 -1.88 29.11
C HIS A 369 -4.65 -1.77 27.70
N THR A 370 -5.98 -1.83 27.60
CA THR A 370 -6.73 -1.39 26.44
C THR A 370 -7.18 0.04 26.64
N ASN A 371 -6.65 0.97 25.83
CA ASN A 371 -7.08 2.36 25.81
C ASN A 371 -8.60 2.42 25.64
N VAL A 372 -9.30 3.02 26.61
CA VAL A 372 -10.76 3.22 26.55
C VAL A 372 -11.11 4.21 25.43
N GLU A 373 -10.20 5.13 25.13
CA GLU A 373 -10.25 6.07 24.02
C GLU A 373 -9.35 5.60 22.87
N PRO A 374 -9.84 5.48 21.61
CA PRO A 374 -9.09 4.90 20.49
C PRO A 374 -7.75 5.56 20.14
N ASN A 375 -7.53 6.80 20.60
CA ASN A 375 -6.39 7.65 20.20
C ASN A 375 -5.43 7.98 21.37
N HIS A 376 -5.75 7.58 22.61
CA HIS A 376 -5.03 8.04 23.80
C HIS A 376 -3.98 7.02 24.26
N THR A 377 -2.71 7.27 23.96
CA THR A 377 -1.61 6.29 24.09
C THR A 377 -0.71 6.46 25.31
N ASN A 378 -1.02 7.40 26.21
CA ASN A 378 -0.24 7.55 27.45
C ASN A 378 -0.58 6.46 28.47
N LEU A 379 0.42 6.11 29.27
CA LEU A 379 0.36 5.23 30.43
C LEU A 379 0.50 6.07 31.70
N TYR A 380 -0.11 5.62 32.80
CA TYR A 380 -0.21 6.36 34.05
C TYR A 380 0.42 5.55 35.19
N ALA A 381 1.73 5.70 35.36
CA ALA A 381 2.49 4.96 36.36
C ALA A 381 2.48 5.71 37.69
N TRP A 382 2.16 5.04 38.79
CA TRP A 382 2.27 5.61 40.13
C TRP A 382 3.64 5.25 40.71
N LEU A 383 4.49 6.27 40.85
CA LEU A 383 5.91 6.16 41.18
C LEU A 383 6.22 6.94 42.46
N THR A 384 7.29 6.57 43.16
CA THR A 384 7.75 7.24 44.39
C THR A 384 8.14 8.69 44.15
N GLU A 385 8.10 9.53 45.19
CA GLU A 385 8.38 10.98 45.11
C GLU A 385 9.88 11.34 44.90
N VAL A 386 10.54 10.73 43.91
CA VAL A 386 11.94 10.93 43.53
C VAL A 386 12.11 11.04 42.01
N ASP A 387 13.28 11.45 41.53
CA ASP A 387 13.61 11.42 40.09
C ASP A 387 13.71 9.97 39.58
N HIS A 388 13.16 9.71 38.39
CA HIS A 388 13.04 8.37 37.81
C HIS A 388 13.57 8.31 36.36
N ILE A 389 14.10 7.14 35.97
CA ILE A 389 14.51 6.84 34.59
C ILE A 389 13.52 5.87 33.97
N ILE A 390 12.85 6.29 32.90
CA ILE A 390 11.81 5.52 32.23
C ILE A 390 12.25 5.23 30.81
N THR A 391 12.51 3.96 30.49
CA THR A 391 12.79 3.52 29.12
C THR A 391 11.48 3.16 28.42
N VAL A 392 11.25 3.66 27.20
CA VAL A 392 10.10 3.30 26.36
C VAL A 392 10.63 2.82 25.01
N GLY A 393 10.47 1.52 24.72
CA GLY A 393 11.16 0.88 23.60
C GLY A 393 12.67 0.90 23.81
N THR A 394 13.38 1.70 23.00
CA THR A 394 14.82 1.96 23.11
C THR A 394 15.15 3.38 23.60
N GLU A 395 14.16 4.26 23.73
CA GLU A 395 14.36 5.64 24.21
C GLU A 395 14.41 5.67 25.75
N GLU A 396 15.54 6.09 26.31
CA GLU A 396 15.65 6.43 27.74
C GLU A 396 15.16 7.86 28.00
N ARG A 397 14.29 8.03 29.00
CA ARG A 397 13.70 9.32 29.38
C ARG A 397 13.92 9.58 30.87
N LYS A 398 14.35 10.79 31.22
CA LYS A 398 14.54 11.21 32.61
C LYS A 398 13.35 12.06 33.04
N TYR A 399 12.78 11.74 34.20
CA TYR A 399 11.66 12.46 34.80
C TYR A 399 12.09 12.99 36.16
N SER A 400 11.93 14.28 36.40
CA SER A 400 12.15 14.88 37.71
C SER A 400 10.84 15.06 38.47
N PHE A 401 10.88 14.87 39.79
CA PHE A 401 9.75 15.11 40.67
C PHE A 401 9.87 16.47 41.38
N ASN A 402 8.93 17.37 41.14
CA ASN A 402 8.88 18.68 41.82
C ASN A 402 7.43 19.15 41.96
N ASN A 403 7.11 19.88 43.05
CA ASN A 403 5.77 20.42 43.33
C ASN A 403 4.63 19.39 43.20
N LYS A 404 4.88 18.15 43.64
CA LYS A 404 3.95 17.00 43.52
C LYS A 404 3.59 16.59 42.09
N GLN A 405 4.45 16.86 41.11
CA GLN A 405 4.26 16.47 39.71
C GLN A 405 5.57 15.99 39.08
N PHE A 406 5.43 15.12 38.08
CA PHE A 406 6.54 14.65 37.25
C PHE A 406 6.66 15.49 35.97
N SER A 407 7.86 15.94 35.65
CA SER A 407 8.18 16.59 34.38
C SER A 407 9.35 15.88 33.68
N ARG A 408 9.26 15.72 32.35
CA ARG A 408 10.37 15.16 31.55
C ARG A 408 11.49 16.19 31.45
N ILE A 409 12.71 15.80 31.78
CA ILE A 409 13.91 16.63 31.67
C ILE A 409 14.40 16.60 30.22
N LYS A 410 14.82 17.75 29.67
CA LYS A 410 15.52 17.78 28.37
C LYS A 410 16.89 17.09 28.47
N THR A 411 17.24 16.32 27.46
CA THR A 411 18.55 15.64 27.37
C THR A 411 19.24 15.92 26.04
N ASP A 412 20.56 15.73 26.00
CA ASP A 412 21.30 15.81 24.74
C ASP A 412 21.00 14.57 23.88
N PRO A 413 20.81 14.74 22.56
CA PRO A 413 20.56 13.64 21.65
C PRO A 413 21.82 12.80 21.41
N THR A 414 21.65 11.49 21.27
CA THR A 414 22.76 10.52 21.12
C THR A 414 22.63 9.72 19.83
N ALA A 415 23.75 9.20 19.32
CA ALA A 415 23.77 8.50 18.04
C ALA A 415 22.88 7.22 18.04
N ASP A 416 22.72 6.57 19.19
CA ASP A 416 21.81 5.41 19.38
C ASP A 416 20.34 5.72 19.10
N GLN A 417 19.93 6.99 19.01
CA GLN A 417 18.54 7.40 18.74
C GLN A 417 18.22 7.48 17.24
N PHE A 418 19.20 7.24 16.37
CA PHE A 418 19.05 7.30 14.92
C PHE A 418 19.14 5.93 14.26
N VAL A 419 18.55 5.82 13.07
CA VAL A 419 18.70 4.71 12.14
C VAL A 419 19.39 5.24 10.89
N PHE A 420 20.55 4.68 10.57
CA PHE A 420 21.21 4.86 9.29
C PHE A 420 20.93 3.65 8.39
N THR A 421 20.26 3.88 7.26
CA THR A 421 20.00 2.84 6.26
C THR A 421 21.05 2.92 5.15
N GLN A 422 22.05 2.04 5.20
CA GLN A 422 23.19 2.08 4.27
C GLN A 422 22.76 1.87 2.79
N PRO A 423 22.99 2.83 1.88
CA PRO A 423 22.73 2.67 0.46
C PRO A 423 23.97 2.17 -0.29
N ASN A 424 23.75 1.53 -1.44
CA ASN A 424 24.82 1.19 -2.36
C ASN A 424 25.07 2.36 -3.33
N PHE A 425 26.16 3.08 -3.14
CA PHE A 425 26.58 4.14 -4.05
C PHE A 425 27.66 3.64 -5.02
N THR A 426 27.57 4.08 -6.26
CA THR A 426 28.61 3.94 -7.28
C THR A 426 28.98 5.34 -7.78
N TYR A 427 30.26 5.56 -8.05
CA TYR A 427 30.79 6.84 -8.52
C TYR A 427 29.99 7.39 -9.70
N ASN A 428 29.58 8.64 -9.59
CA ASN A 428 29.00 9.44 -10.66
C ASN A 428 29.62 10.84 -10.60
N LYS A 429 30.20 11.28 -11.72
CA LYS A 429 30.96 12.53 -11.85
C LYS A 429 30.10 13.76 -11.54
N ASP A 430 28.82 13.72 -11.94
CA ASP A 430 27.94 14.89 -11.95
C ASP A 430 26.95 14.92 -10.78
N ASN A 431 26.85 13.84 -9.99
CA ASN A 431 25.87 13.71 -8.92
C ASN A 431 26.52 13.31 -7.58
N PRO A 432 26.78 14.26 -6.66
CA PRO A 432 27.32 13.96 -5.35
C PRO A 432 26.34 13.11 -4.52
N VAL A 433 26.90 12.33 -3.58
CA VAL A 433 26.13 11.50 -2.67
C VAL A 433 25.56 12.36 -1.54
N ASP A 434 24.23 12.36 -1.41
CA ASP A 434 23.52 12.88 -0.24
C ASP A 434 22.85 11.72 0.52
N ILE A 435 23.22 11.56 1.79
CA ILE A 435 22.66 10.54 2.69
C ILE A 435 21.63 11.12 3.68
N SER A 436 21.27 12.40 3.58
CA SER A 436 20.34 13.07 4.51
C SER A 436 19.03 12.28 4.71
N LYS A 437 18.48 11.73 3.61
CA LYS A 437 17.24 10.93 3.57
C LYS A 437 17.40 9.50 4.13
N CYS A 438 18.65 9.06 4.32
CA CYS A 438 19.03 7.73 4.81
C CYS A 438 19.27 7.70 6.32
N ILE A 439 19.35 8.87 6.96
CA ILE A 439 19.46 9.05 8.41
C ILE A 439 18.11 9.52 8.93
N LYS A 440 17.56 8.84 9.94
CA LYS A 440 16.29 9.21 10.57
C LYS A 440 16.36 8.96 12.06
N TRP A 441 15.56 9.70 12.83
CA TRP A 441 15.22 9.29 14.18
C TRP A 441 14.52 7.92 14.16
N LYS A 442 14.72 7.12 15.22
CA LYS A 442 13.92 5.92 15.41
C LYS A 442 12.47 6.28 15.71
N ASP A 443 11.53 5.45 15.24
CA ASP A 443 10.08 5.67 15.38
C ASP A 443 9.57 5.76 16.84
N ASP A 444 10.38 5.33 17.83
CA ASP A 444 10.06 5.38 19.26
C ASP A 444 10.51 6.67 19.97
N VAL A 445 11.39 7.46 19.35
CA VAL A 445 11.91 8.72 19.90
C VAL A 445 10.96 9.87 19.55
N THR A 446 10.57 10.68 20.53
CA THR A 446 9.57 11.75 20.35
C THR A 446 10.02 13.10 20.92
N GLY A 447 9.44 14.19 20.42
CA GLY A 447 9.79 15.56 20.86
C GLY A 447 11.22 15.99 20.52
N HIS A 448 11.79 15.41 19.47
CA HIS A 448 13.13 15.73 18.95
C HIS A 448 13.11 16.93 17.98
N GLY A 449 14.27 17.55 17.76
CA GLY A 449 14.44 18.56 16.71
C GLY A 449 14.68 17.95 15.31
N GLU A 450 14.79 18.81 14.29
CA GLU A 450 15.11 18.39 12.93
C GLU A 450 16.62 18.18 12.73
N ILE A 451 16.99 17.30 11.78
CA ILE A 451 18.38 17.11 11.36
C ILE A 451 18.70 18.22 10.34
N THR A 452 19.52 19.18 10.72
CA THR A 452 19.79 20.38 9.91
C THR A 452 21.00 20.24 8.99
N GLN A 453 21.96 19.38 9.35
CA GLN A 453 23.20 19.22 8.57
C GLN A 453 23.75 17.80 8.70
N VAL A 454 24.28 17.29 7.59
CA VAL A 454 25.16 16.12 7.54
C VAL A 454 26.53 16.60 7.07
N THR A 455 27.58 16.30 7.83
CA THR A 455 28.97 16.69 7.54
C THR A 455 29.78 15.43 7.28
N TYR A 456 30.44 15.36 6.11
CA TYR A 456 31.13 14.18 5.62
C TYR A 456 32.64 14.24 5.87
N PHE A 457 33.26 13.09 6.14
CA PHE A 457 34.71 12.93 6.33
C PHE A 457 35.17 11.69 5.57
N LYS A 458 36.14 11.84 4.67
CA LYS A 458 36.72 10.69 3.95
C LYS A 458 37.74 10.00 4.86
N GLU A 459 37.80 8.67 4.84
CA GLU A 459 38.61 7.88 5.80
C GLU A 459 40.12 8.15 5.72
N ASP A 460 40.60 8.78 4.64
CA ASP A 460 41.98 9.23 4.40
C ASP A 460 42.26 10.70 4.78
N GLY A 461 41.28 11.44 5.35
CA GLY A 461 41.42 12.87 5.66
C GLY A 461 40.66 13.35 6.92
N ILE A 462 41.14 14.45 7.51
CA ILE A 462 40.59 15.02 8.77
C ILE A 462 39.58 16.15 8.51
N SER A 463 39.67 16.81 7.35
CA SER A 463 38.83 17.97 7.00
C SER A 463 37.42 17.55 6.57
N PRO A 464 36.38 18.32 6.94
CA PRO A 464 35.02 18.08 6.46
C PRO A 464 34.91 18.35 4.96
N ILE A 465 34.07 17.57 4.30
CA ILE A 465 33.78 17.66 2.86
C ILE A 465 32.28 17.99 2.71
N ASN A 466 31.96 18.98 1.88
CA ASN A 466 30.57 19.44 1.69
C ASN A 466 29.74 18.45 0.85
N SER A 467 30.37 17.79 -0.13
CA SER A 467 29.71 16.90 -1.09
C SER A 467 30.64 15.75 -1.48
N PRO A 468 30.42 14.51 -1.02
CA PRO A 468 31.25 13.37 -1.39
C PRO A 468 30.89 12.85 -2.80
N THR A 469 31.86 12.89 -3.71
CA THR A 469 31.74 12.43 -5.10
C THR A 469 32.64 11.23 -5.40
N ASP A 470 33.91 11.28 -4.99
CA ASP A 470 34.93 10.27 -5.29
C ASP A 470 34.64 8.87 -4.70
N ALA A 471 35.23 7.85 -5.30
CA ALA A 471 35.19 6.49 -4.78
C ALA A 471 36.05 6.36 -3.50
N GLY A 472 35.48 5.75 -2.45
CA GLY A 472 36.14 5.57 -1.16
C GLY A 472 35.17 5.29 -0.01
N THR A 473 35.74 5.11 1.19
CA THR A 473 34.97 5.05 2.45
C THR A 473 34.80 6.44 3.03
N TYR A 474 33.60 6.74 3.51
CA TYR A 474 33.25 7.99 4.18
C TYR A 474 32.59 7.69 5.51
N THR A 475 32.93 8.50 6.52
CA THR A 475 32.17 8.63 7.77
C THR A 475 31.40 9.94 7.75
N PHE A 476 30.41 10.08 8.62
CA PHE A 476 29.61 11.30 8.71
C PHE A 476 29.26 11.66 10.15
N LYS A 477 28.91 12.93 10.35
CA LYS A 477 28.40 13.47 11.61
C LYS A 477 27.16 14.33 11.33
N ILE A 478 26.24 14.44 12.27
CA ILE A 478 25.01 15.22 12.09
C ILE A 478 24.85 16.34 13.12
N ASN A 479 24.17 17.40 12.70
CA ASN A 479 23.69 18.49 13.57
C ASN A 479 22.16 18.41 13.67
N VAL A 480 21.65 18.77 14.85
CA VAL A 480 20.25 18.60 15.25
C VAL A 480 19.79 19.85 16.01
N GLU A 481 18.63 20.37 15.63
CA GLU A 481 18.01 21.52 16.31
C GLU A 481 17.40 21.16 17.68
N GLU A 482 17.04 22.19 18.45
CA GLU A 482 16.38 21.99 19.74
C GLU A 482 14.96 21.44 19.55
N GLY A 483 14.60 20.43 20.33
CA GLY A 483 13.25 19.85 20.38
C GLY A 483 12.50 20.18 21.68
N GLU A 484 11.29 19.61 21.80
CA GLU A 484 10.50 19.69 23.03
C GLU A 484 11.20 18.99 24.22
N TYR A 485 11.87 17.87 23.96
CA TYR A 485 12.53 17.04 24.98
C TYR A 485 14.02 16.86 24.78
N TYR A 486 14.58 17.47 23.73
CA TYR A 486 15.99 17.33 23.36
C TYR A 486 16.65 18.70 23.19
N ASN A 487 17.88 18.83 23.68
CA ASN A 487 18.70 20.00 23.43
C ASN A 487 19.21 20.00 21.97
N SER A 488 19.59 21.15 21.44
CA SER A 488 20.33 21.19 20.17
C SER A 488 21.72 20.58 20.34
N ALA A 489 22.22 19.91 19.30
CA ALA A 489 23.53 19.27 19.33
C ALA A 489 24.20 19.32 17.96
N THR A 490 25.54 19.32 17.98
CA THR A 490 26.36 19.34 16.77
C THR A 490 27.36 18.19 16.80
N TYR A 491 27.77 17.75 15.62
CA TYR A 491 28.77 16.69 15.42
C TYR A 491 28.43 15.35 16.11
N ILE A 492 27.15 15.00 16.24
CA ILE A 492 26.72 13.67 16.70
C ILE A 492 27.29 12.61 15.73
N SER A 493 27.85 11.52 16.25
CA SER A 493 28.54 10.51 15.46
C SER A 493 28.55 9.15 16.15
N ALA A 494 28.57 8.06 15.36
CA ALA A 494 28.82 6.70 15.86
C ALA A 494 29.96 6.01 15.10
N PRO A 495 30.67 5.02 15.70
CA PRO A 495 31.73 4.27 15.03
C PRO A 495 31.29 3.51 13.76
N GLU A 496 30.02 3.11 13.69
CA GLU A 496 29.43 2.37 12.57
C GLU A 496 28.82 3.27 11.47
N TRP A 497 28.79 4.59 11.66
CA TRP A 497 28.27 5.56 10.69
C TRP A 497 29.24 5.77 9.52
N LYS A 498 29.29 4.78 8.64
CA LYS A 498 30.12 4.77 7.43
C LYS A 498 29.36 4.29 6.20
N PHE A 499 29.72 4.83 5.05
CA PHE A 499 29.24 4.37 3.74
C PHE A 499 30.39 4.32 2.73
N ILE A 500 30.15 3.66 1.60
CA ILE A 500 31.15 3.41 0.57
C ILE A 500 30.59 3.90 -0.77
N ILE A 501 31.38 4.71 -1.48
CA ILE A 501 31.17 5.01 -2.89
C ILE A 501 32.03 4.04 -3.69
N SER A 502 31.40 3.10 -4.39
CA SER A 502 32.07 2.09 -5.20
C SER A 502 32.62 2.70 -6.49
N LYS A 503 33.75 2.18 -7.00
CA LYS A 503 34.27 2.59 -8.31
C LYS A 503 33.29 2.25 -9.43
N ALA A 504 33.12 3.17 -10.38
CA ALA A 504 32.36 2.89 -11.59
C ALA A 504 33.13 1.92 -12.51
N GLN A 505 32.40 1.14 -13.31
CA GLN A 505 33.01 0.15 -14.20
C GLN A 505 33.92 0.80 -15.25
N ALA A 506 33.52 1.95 -15.77
CA ALA A 506 34.24 2.76 -16.76
C ALA A 506 33.69 4.20 -16.73
N PRO A 507 34.41 5.20 -17.28
CA PRO A 507 33.84 6.51 -17.57
C PRO A 507 32.72 6.39 -18.61
N SER A 508 31.77 7.32 -18.58
CA SER A 508 30.60 7.35 -19.47
C SER A 508 31.00 7.49 -20.95
N ASN A 509 32.09 8.20 -21.23
CA ASN A 509 32.66 8.36 -22.57
C ASN A 509 33.60 7.23 -23.01
N LYS A 510 33.56 6.05 -22.38
CA LYS A 510 34.37 4.91 -22.82
C LYS A 510 34.03 4.54 -24.28
N PRO A 511 35.01 4.51 -25.20
CA PRO A 511 34.77 4.10 -26.57
C PRO A 511 34.16 2.69 -26.67
N THR A 512 33.05 2.58 -27.38
CA THR A 512 32.31 1.33 -27.61
C THR A 512 32.60 0.70 -28.97
N ILE A 513 32.90 1.52 -29.98
CA ILE A 513 33.31 1.07 -31.32
C ILE A 513 34.83 0.89 -31.31
N THR A 514 35.30 -0.35 -31.24
CA THR A 514 36.73 -0.69 -31.16
C THR A 514 37.37 -1.05 -32.50
N THR A 515 36.62 -1.02 -33.60
CA THR A 515 37.17 -1.28 -34.95
C THR A 515 37.18 0.00 -35.77
N ILE A 516 38.37 0.45 -36.20
CA ILE A 516 38.55 1.71 -36.92
C ILE A 516 39.13 1.42 -38.32
N PRO A 517 38.34 1.53 -39.40
CA PRO A 517 38.88 1.63 -40.74
C PRO A 517 39.51 3.02 -40.91
N VAL A 518 40.75 3.08 -41.40
CA VAL A 518 41.48 4.35 -41.59
C VAL A 518 41.88 4.58 -43.04
N SER A 519 41.94 5.84 -43.42
CA SER A 519 42.33 6.24 -44.78
C SER A 519 43.73 5.74 -45.13
N TRP A 520 43.97 5.55 -46.43
CA TRP A 520 45.25 5.14 -46.98
C TRP A 520 46.41 6.08 -46.61
N SER A 521 46.12 7.31 -46.19
CA SER A 521 47.09 8.32 -45.72
C SER A 521 47.66 8.07 -44.32
N CYS A 522 46.94 7.36 -43.43
CA CYS A 522 47.42 7.01 -42.09
C CYS A 522 48.45 5.88 -42.17
N LYS A 523 49.72 6.15 -41.83
CA LYS A 523 50.83 5.18 -41.98
C LYS A 523 51.21 4.48 -40.67
N LYS A 524 50.86 5.07 -39.52
CA LYS A 524 51.05 4.53 -38.17
C LYS A 524 49.88 4.86 -37.26
N VAL A 525 49.76 4.18 -36.12
CA VAL A 525 48.70 4.41 -35.11
C VAL A 525 48.64 5.88 -34.67
N GLY A 526 49.78 6.54 -34.47
CA GLY A 526 49.84 7.97 -34.12
C GLY A 526 49.30 8.95 -35.17
N ASP A 527 49.03 8.48 -36.40
CA ASP A 527 48.36 9.28 -37.44
C ASP A 527 46.83 9.22 -37.30
N VAL A 528 46.29 8.27 -36.52
CA VAL A 528 44.86 8.06 -36.29
C VAL A 528 44.36 9.00 -35.19
N LYS A 529 43.80 10.15 -35.62
CA LYS A 529 43.30 11.22 -34.76
C LYS A 529 41.77 11.22 -34.69
N ASN A 530 41.22 11.94 -33.70
CA ASN A 530 39.78 12.17 -33.53
C ASN A 530 38.95 10.88 -33.40
N CYS A 531 39.51 9.83 -32.80
CA CYS A 531 38.90 8.50 -32.64
C CYS A 531 38.27 8.26 -31.25
N PHE A 532 38.49 9.17 -30.31
CA PHE A 532 37.91 9.18 -28.96
C PHE A 532 38.01 10.61 -28.38
N GLU A 533 37.28 10.89 -27.30
CA GLU A 533 37.27 12.21 -26.63
C GLU A 533 38.60 12.56 -25.94
N ASP A 534 38.81 13.84 -25.64
CA ASP A 534 40.08 14.41 -25.14
C ASP A 534 40.64 13.75 -23.85
N ASP A 535 39.78 13.19 -22.99
CA ASP A 535 40.20 12.46 -21.79
C ASP A 535 40.86 11.09 -22.11
N TRP A 536 40.78 10.61 -23.35
CA TRP A 536 41.40 9.37 -23.82
C TRP A 536 42.62 9.66 -24.69
N LYS A 537 43.69 8.87 -24.56
CA LYS A 537 44.88 8.95 -25.43
C LYS A 537 45.35 7.58 -25.86
N TRP A 538 46.01 7.48 -27.03
CA TRP A 538 46.75 6.26 -27.39
C TRP A 538 47.84 5.98 -26.34
N ASN A 539 48.03 4.70 -26.02
CA ASN A 539 49.15 4.24 -25.20
C ASN A 539 50.46 4.60 -25.89
N ASP A 540 51.38 5.23 -25.17
CA ASP A 540 52.63 5.78 -25.72
C ASP A 540 53.48 4.69 -26.43
N SER A 541 53.34 3.42 -26.02
CA SER A 541 54.00 2.26 -26.68
C SER A 541 53.42 1.89 -28.05
N ASP A 542 52.16 2.23 -28.32
CA ASP A 542 51.44 1.80 -29.53
C ASP A 542 51.48 2.86 -30.65
N ILE A 543 51.72 4.14 -30.32
CA ILE A 543 51.74 5.29 -31.24
C ILE A 543 52.67 5.08 -32.46
N SER A 544 53.76 4.35 -32.29
CA SER A 544 54.77 4.09 -33.34
C SER A 544 54.47 2.89 -34.24
N LYS A 545 53.46 2.05 -33.92
CA LYS A 545 53.11 0.87 -34.73
C LYS A 545 52.69 1.29 -36.14
N GLU A 546 53.32 0.69 -37.16
CA GLU A 546 52.98 0.91 -38.56
C GLU A 546 51.62 0.28 -38.92
N LEU A 547 50.96 0.84 -39.94
CA LEU A 547 49.68 0.37 -40.47
C LEU A 547 49.87 -0.06 -41.94
N PRO A 548 50.10 -1.35 -42.22
CA PRO A 548 50.15 -1.87 -43.59
C PRO A 548 48.76 -1.85 -44.24
N VAL A 549 48.71 -1.70 -45.57
CA VAL A 549 47.44 -1.69 -46.32
C VAL A 549 46.76 -3.07 -46.21
N GLY A 550 45.50 -3.09 -45.78
CA GLY A 550 44.68 -4.30 -45.68
C GLY A 550 45.00 -5.23 -44.50
N VAL A 551 45.88 -4.84 -43.59
CA VAL A 551 46.24 -5.63 -42.39
C VAL A 551 45.61 -5.00 -41.14
N GLU A 552 45.01 -5.84 -40.29
CA GLU A 552 44.46 -5.42 -38.99
C GLU A 552 45.58 -5.34 -37.94
N ILE A 553 45.68 -4.21 -37.22
CA ILE A 553 46.70 -3.95 -36.20
C ILE A 553 46.02 -3.56 -34.88
N SER A 554 46.39 -4.20 -33.77
CA SER A 554 45.88 -3.87 -32.43
C SER A 554 46.65 -2.71 -31.77
N ALA A 555 45.92 -1.74 -31.21
CA ALA A 555 46.45 -0.61 -30.44
C ALA A 555 45.54 -0.27 -29.25
N THR A 556 46.12 0.15 -28.13
CA THR A 556 45.40 0.42 -26.88
C THR A 556 45.25 1.92 -26.64
N ALA A 557 44.05 2.39 -26.33
CA ALA A 557 43.83 3.71 -25.74
C ALA A 557 43.69 3.60 -24.21
N VAL A 558 44.08 4.65 -23.49
CA VAL A 558 44.10 4.74 -22.03
C VAL A 558 43.40 6.03 -21.58
N TYR A 559 42.57 5.93 -20.54
CA TYR A 559 41.90 7.07 -19.92
C TYR A 559 42.88 7.87 -19.05
N ASN A 560 42.90 9.18 -19.26
CA ASN A 560 43.85 10.12 -18.67
C ASN A 560 43.15 11.31 -17.96
N GLY A 561 41.82 11.25 -17.78
CA GLY A 561 41.07 12.22 -16.98
C GLY A 561 41.49 12.23 -15.50
N ALA A 562 41.33 13.38 -14.83
CA ALA A 562 41.76 13.57 -13.44
C ALA A 562 41.05 12.63 -12.43
N ASP A 563 39.85 12.19 -12.78
CA ASP A 563 38.99 11.22 -12.07
C ASP A 563 39.33 9.75 -12.37
N ALA A 564 40.41 9.45 -13.10
CA ALA A 564 40.87 8.09 -13.39
C ALA A 564 41.07 7.20 -12.15
N GLY A 565 41.17 7.75 -10.94
CA GLY A 565 41.16 7.00 -9.68
C GLY A 565 39.84 6.25 -9.42
N ASN A 566 38.72 6.78 -9.92
CA ASN A 566 37.34 6.37 -9.59
C ASN A 566 36.79 5.25 -10.48
N TYR A 567 37.52 4.83 -11.51
CA TYR A 567 37.11 3.80 -12.47
C TYR A 567 37.92 2.51 -12.35
N LEU A 568 37.27 1.37 -12.64
CA LEU A 568 37.93 0.06 -12.74
C LEU A 568 38.63 -0.12 -14.09
N ASN A 569 37.89 0.00 -15.20
CA ASN A 569 38.43 -0.16 -16.55
C ASN A 569 38.87 1.18 -17.12
N LYS A 570 40.16 1.30 -17.42
CA LYS A 570 40.81 2.55 -17.91
C LYS A 570 41.50 2.38 -19.26
N SER A 571 41.32 1.26 -19.92
CA SER A 571 41.91 0.96 -21.22
C SER A 571 40.90 0.31 -22.16
N VAL A 572 41.09 0.54 -23.46
CA VAL A 572 40.32 -0.04 -24.56
C VAL A 572 41.28 -0.45 -25.66
N GLU A 573 41.22 -1.70 -26.10
CA GLU A 573 41.94 -2.16 -27.28
C GLU A 573 41.12 -1.88 -28.55
N PHE A 574 41.78 -1.38 -29.58
CA PHE A 574 41.24 -1.09 -30.90
C PHE A 574 41.91 -1.94 -31.97
N LYS A 575 41.14 -2.30 -33.00
CA LYS A 575 41.56 -2.96 -34.24
C LYS A 575 41.54 -1.93 -35.37
N ILE A 576 42.71 -1.62 -35.93
CA ILE A 576 42.88 -0.59 -36.95
C ILE A 576 43.23 -1.24 -38.28
N THR A 577 42.49 -0.92 -39.34
CA THR A 577 42.71 -1.48 -40.69
C THR A 577 42.81 -0.35 -41.72
N ARG A 578 43.91 -0.31 -42.47
CA ARG A 578 44.19 0.76 -43.44
C ARG A 578 43.72 0.41 -44.86
N SER A 579 42.95 1.30 -45.47
CA SER A 579 42.47 1.14 -46.85
C SER A 579 43.56 1.28 -47.92
N LYS A 580 43.31 0.73 -49.11
CA LYS A 580 44.13 0.94 -50.31
C LYS A 580 43.95 2.36 -50.87
N CYS A 581 44.96 2.87 -51.58
CA CYS A 581 44.85 4.16 -52.27
C CYS A 581 43.70 4.11 -53.29
N GLN A 582 42.90 5.18 -53.36
CA GLN A 582 41.74 5.29 -54.25
C GLN A 582 42.02 6.14 -55.50
N HIS A 583 43.26 6.64 -55.66
CA HIS A 583 43.72 7.48 -56.77
C HIS A 583 42.92 8.79 -56.95
N GLU A 584 42.33 9.33 -55.88
CA GLU A 584 41.47 10.52 -55.93
C GLU A 584 42.26 11.78 -56.32
N HIS A 585 43.50 11.95 -55.83
CA HIS A 585 44.35 13.02 -56.32
C HIS A 585 45.02 12.60 -57.62
N THR A 586 44.50 13.15 -58.71
CA THR A 586 45.14 13.15 -60.02
C THR A 586 45.54 14.57 -60.39
N ALA A 587 46.63 14.71 -61.13
CA ALA A 587 47.07 15.99 -61.69
C ALA A 587 47.24 15.87 -63.20
N GLY A 588 47.00 17.00 -63.88
CA GLY A 588 47.25 17.17 -65.30
C GLY A 588 48.67 17.70 -65.57
N ARG A 589 49.40 17.14 -66.54
CA ARG A 589 50.59 17.75 -67.16
C ARG A 589 50.21 18.24 -68.55
N TYR A 590 50.98 19.22 -69.05
CA TYR A 590 50.84 19.78 -70.40
C TYR A 590 49.47 20.45 -70.69
N TYR A 591 48.70 20.77 -69.66
CA TYR A 591 47.48 21.59 -69.76
C TYR A 591 47.78 23.06 -70.09
N SER A 592 46.93 23.69 -70.91
CA SER A 592 46.90 25.15 -71.08
C SER A 592 45.45 25.65 -71.11
N SER A 593 45.08 26.52 -70.18
CA SER A 593 43.68 26.94 -70.02
C SER A 593 43.20 27.88 -71.14
N PRO A 594 42.00 27.66 -71.71
CA PRO A 594 41.21 28.74 -72.29
C PRO A 594 40.94 29.82 -71.23
N SER A 595 41.00 31.09 -71.62
CA SER A 595 40.60 32.22 -70.78
C SER A 595 39.12 32.56 -70.99
N CYS A 596 38.62 33.59 -70.29
CA CYS A 596 37.28 34.12 -70.56
C CYS A 596 37.14 34.69 -72.00
N THR A 597 38.25 34.90 -72.72
CA THR A 597 38.32 35.52 -74.07
C THR A 597 39.29 34.83 -75.05
N SER A 598 39.84 33.64 -74.75
CA SER A 598 40.84 32.94 -75.58
C SER A 598 40.82 31.41 -75.38
N SER A 599 41.31 30.62 -76.35
CA SER A 599 41.24 29.15 -76.38
C SER A 599 42.52 28.44 -75.83
N GLY A 600 42.46 27.14 -75.51
CA GLY A 600 43.53 26.34 -74.85
C GLY A 600 43.49 24.82 -75.12
N TYR A 601 44.15 23.98 -74.31
CA TYR A 601 44.37 22.53 -74.47
C TYR A 601 44.29 21.74 -73.14
N SER A 602 43.72 20.52 -73.15
CA SER A 602 43.20 19.83 -71.96
C SER A 602 44.19 18.96 -71.16
N GLY A 603 45.37 18.63 -71.68
CA GLY A 603 46.44 17.95 -70.93
C GLY A 603 46.19 16.48 -70.54
N ASP A 604 47.22 15.86 -69.95
CA ASP A 604 47.30 14.41 -69.67
C ASP A 604 47.23 14.13 -68.16
N THR A 605 46.51 13.09 -67.73
CA THR A 605 46.17 12.80 -66.33
C THR A 605 47.00 11.68 -65.70
N TYR A 606 47.50 11.87 -64.47
CA TYR A 606 48.19 10.86 -63.63
C TYR A 606 47.87 11.05 -62.14
N CYS A 607 47.90 9.99 -61.34
CA CYS A 607 47.72 10.06 -59.89
C CYS A 607 48.95 10.65 -59.19
N THR A 608 48.78 11.63 -58.30
CA THR A 608 49.89 12.25 -57.54
C THR A 608 50.20 11.53 -56.23
N ASP A 609 49.28 10.71 -55.72
CA ASP A 609 49.48 9.96 -54.47
C ASP A 609 50.37 8.73 -54.67
N CYS A 610 50.34 8.12 -55.87
CA CYS A 610 51.12 6.94 -56.24
C CYS A 610 51.98 7.09 -57.52
N ASN A 611 51.93 8.24 -58.21
CA ASN A 611 52.71 8.57 -59.42
C ASN A 611 52.40 7.73 -60.70
N GLU A 612 51.19 7.20 -60.84
CA GLU A 612 50.78 6.34 -61.97
C GLU A 612 49.95 7.09 -63.03
N THR A 613 50.21 6.87 -64.34
CA THR A 613 49.55 7.61 -65.45
C THR A 613 48.23 6.97 -65.89
N LEU A 614 47.22 7.82 -66.16
CA LEU A 614 45.82 7.42 -66.32
C LEU A 614 45.19 7.76 -67.69
N SER A 615 45.48 8.92 -68.33
CA SER A 615 44.95 9.26 -69.68
C SER A 615 45.67 10.45 -70.38
N TYR A 616 45.32 10.75 -71.66
CA TYR A 616 45.90 11.83 -72.51
C TYR A 616 44.83 12.81 -73.09
N GLY A 617 45.20 14.06 -73.48
CA GLY A 617 44.28 15.19 -73.78
C GLY A 617 44.16 15.81 -75.21
N TYR A 618 43.29 16.82 -75.36
CA TYR A 618 42.81 17.48 -76.62
C TYR A 618 42.46 19.00 -76.49
N THR A 619 42.18 19.72 -77.59
CA THR A 619 42.02 21.22 -77.63
C THR A 619 40.62 21.74 -77.22
N ILE A 620 40.53 22.95 -76.61
CA ILE A 620 39.30 23.54 -76.02
C ILE A 620 39.13 25.05 -76.33
N SER A 621 37.89 25.55 -76.44
CA SER A 621 37.52 26.97 -76.71
C SER A 621 37.28 27.85 -75.46
N ALA A 622 37.23 29.19 -75.65
CA ALA A 622 37.04 30.22 -74.60
C ALA A 622 35.70 30.17 -73.83
N TYR A 623 35.65 30.71 -72.59
CA TYR A 623 34.63 30.33 -71.58
C TYR A 623 33.60 31.35 -71.06
N GLY A 624 33.76 32.67 -71.18
CA GLY A 624 32.84 33.63 -70.52
C GLY A 624 32.92 33.67 -68.98
N HIS A 625 31.91 34.25 -68.32
CA HIS A 625 31.85 34.45 -66.85
C HIS A 625 30.78 33.61 -66.14
N ASP A 626 31.05 33.18 -64.91
CA ASP A 626 30.30 32.19 -64.13
C ASP A 626 30.49 32.46 -62.62
N TYR A 627 29.40 32.84 -61.94
CA TYR A 627 29.40 33.32 -60.56
C TYR A 627 29.10 32.21 -59.54
N ASP A 628 29.56 32.37 -58.30
CA ASP A 628 29.19 31.52 -57.18
C ASP A 628 27.76 31.77 -56.68
N ASN A 629 27.35 31.00 -55.69
CA ASN A 629 25.98 31.04 -55.17
C ASN A 629 25.73 32.24 -54.22
N GLY A 630 26.73 33.11 -54.05
CA GLY A 630 26.72 34.21 -53.09
C GLY A 630 27.13 33.76 -51.69
N VAL A 631 27.87 34.61 -50.98
CA VAL A 631 28.26 34.44 -49.58
C VAL A 631 27.71 35.62 -48.77
N ILE A 632 27.02 35.35 -47.66
CA ILE A 632 26.56 36.40 -46.74
C ILE A 632 27.79 36.99 -46.06
N THR A 633 28.08 38.26 -46.37
CA THR A 633 29.23 39.01 -45.85
C THR A 633 28.86 39.91 -44.66
N THR A 634 27.57 40.07 -44.37
CA THR A 634 27.05 40.78 -43.18
C THR A 634 25.70 40.19 -42.80
N GLU A 635 25.50 39.77 -41.56
CA GLU A 635 24.20 39.24 -41.08
C GLU A 635 23.19 40.37 -40.78
N PRO A 636 21.91 40.21 -41.13
CA PRO A 636 20.86 41.19 -40.80
C PRO A 636 20.43 41.12 -39.34
N THR A 637 20.05 42.27 -38.76
CA THR A 637 19.54 42.39 -37.38
C THR A 637 18.11 42.94 -37.36
N THR A 638 17.56 43.22 -36.17
CA THR A 638 16.31 43.97 -36.01
C THR A 638 16.40 45.40 -36.54
N GLU A 639 17.61 45.99 -36.60
CA GLU A 639 17.81 47.41 -36.93
C GLU A 639 18.76 47.68 -38.11
N THR A 640 19.44 46.66 -38.68
CA THR A 640 20.39 46.82 -39.80
C THR A 640 20.26 45.73 -40.87
N ASP A 641 20.39 46.13 -42.13
CA ASP A 641 20.44 45.22 -43.28
C ASP A 641 21.74 44.41 -43.28
N GLY A 642 21.67 43.17 -43.76
CA GLY A 642 22.82 42.33 -44.13
C GLY A 642 23.20 42.49 -45.61
N ILE A 643 24.24 41.77 -46.07
CA ILE A 643 24.77 41.86 -47.44
C ILE A 643 25.18 40.45 -47.93
N ILE A 644 24.92 40.14 -49.20
CA ILE A 644 25.39 38.95 -49.92
C ILE A 644 26.26 39.35 -51.13
N THR A 645 27.41 38.69 -51.27
CA THR A 645 28.43 38.96 -52.29
C THR A 645 28.61 37.75 -53.20
N TYR A 646 28.48 37.94 -54.51
CA TYR A 646 28.67 36.92 -55.55
C TYR A 646 30.05 37.10 -56.20
N THR A 647 30.85 36.05 -56.28
CA THR A 647 32.18 36.08 -56.92
C THR A 647 32.21 35.19 -58.16
N CYS A 648 32.70 35.72 -59.28
CA CYS A 648 32.98 34.94 -60.48
C CYS A 648 34.01 33.86 -60.14
N LYS A 649 33.57 32.61 -60.09
CA LYS A 649 34.38 31.45 -59.68
C LYS A 649 35.72 31.42 -60.42
N ARG A 650 35.68 31.82 -61.71
CA ARG A 650 36.75 31.72 -62.71
C ARG A 650 37.69 32.94 -62.75
N CYS A 651 37.17 34.17 -62.81
CA CYS A 651 38.00 35.39 -62.97
C CYS A 651 38.03 36.33 -61.74
N LYS A 652 37.34 35.98 -60.65
CA LYS A 652 37.27 36.74 -59.39
C LYS A 652 36.65 38.15 -59.47
N HIS A 653 35.98 38.50 -60.56
CA HIS A 653 35.07 39.65 -60.62
C HIS A 653 33.94 39.48 -59.59
N GLN A 654 33.54 40.54 -58.87
CA GLN A 654 32.56 40.47 -57.77
C GLN A 654 31.36 41.40 -58.00
N ASP A 655 30.18 40.98 -57.53
CA ASP A 655 28.90 41.71 -57.57
C ASP A 655 28.15 41.53 -56.23
N THR A 656 27.39 42.52 -55.75
CA THR A 656 26.90 42.57 -54.35
C THR A 656 25.46 43.07 -54.21
N LYS A 657 24.68 42.50 -53.28
CA LYS A 657 23.28 42.90 -52.97
C LYS A 657 22.97 42.89 -51.47
N ASN A 658 22.01 43.72 -51.02
CA ASN A 658 21.58 43.81 -49.61
C ASN A 658 20.51 42.75 -49.23
N LEU A 659 20.37 42.52 -47.91
CA LEU A 659 19.38 41.67 -47.25
C LEU A 659 18.68 42.47 -46.12
N GLY A 660 17.35 42.56 -46.10
CA GLY A 660 16.61 43.35 -45.09
C GLY A 660 16.54 42.76 -43.65
N LYS A 661 15.97 43.56 -42.74
CA LYS A 661 15.90 43.41 -41.27
C LYS A 661 14.86 42.41 -40.73
N LEU A 662 14.90 42.11 -39.42
CA LEU A 662 14.09 41.07 -38.75
C LEU A 662 13.29 41.54 -37.50
N GLY A 663 11.94 41.49 -37.49
CA GLY A 663 11.15 41.19 -36.27
C GLY A 663 9.82 41.93 -36.12
N ASP A 664 8.68 41.20 -36.13
CA ASP A 664 7.33 41.81 -36.25
C ASP A 664 6.19 41.02 -35.55
N GLY A 665 6.29 39.68 -35.42
CA GLY A 665 5.19 38.82 -34.94
C GLY A 665 4.22 38.34 -36.03
N GLU A 666 4.54 38.57 -37.31
CA GLU A 666 3.78 38.06 -38.45
C GLU A 666 4.30 36.68 -38.92
N PRO A 667 3.42 35.79 -39.42
CA PRO A 667 3.82 34.50 -39.98
C PRO A 667 4.65 34.67 -41.25
N TYR A 668 5.53 33.71 -41.53
CA TYR A 668 6.46 33.76 -42.67
C TYR A 668 6.75 32.39 -43.28
N ILE A 669 7.12 32.39 -44.56
CA ILE A 669 7.42 31.16 -45.30
C ILE A 669 8.77 30.58 -44.86
N GLU A 670 8.79 29.29 -44.55
CA GLU A 670 9.98 28.57 -44.09
C GLU A 670 11.14 28.68 -45.10
N GLY A 671 12.36 28.91 -44.59
CA GLY A 671 13.54 29.16 -45.44
C GLY A 671 13.57 30.51 -46.15
N SER A 672 12.57 31.38 -45.98
CA SER A 672 12.47 32.69 -46.64
C SER A 672 12.07 33.81 -45.65
N PHE A 673 12.97 34.15 -44.72
CA PHE A 673 12.76 35.14 -43.64
C PHE A 673 12.33 36.57 -44.09
N GLN A 674 12.46 36.91 -45.37
CA GLN A 674 11.98 38.19 -45.95
C GLN A 674 10.54 38.12 -46.51
N LYS A 675 9.89 36.95 -46.48
CA LYS A 675 8.52 36.74 -46.95
C LYS A 675 7.54 36.59 -45.77
N LYS A 676 7.26 37.72 -45.12
CA LYS A 676 6.32 37.86 -43.99
C LYS A 676 4.94 38.33 -44.48
N SER A 677 3.95 38.32 -43.59
CA SER A 677 2.53 38.60 -43.87
C SER A 677 1.82 37.55 -44.73
N TRP A 678 0.52 37.39 -44.44
CA TRP A 678 -0.41 36.58 -45.21
C TRP A 678 -0.59 37.05 -46.66
N ASP A 679 -0.31 38.33 -46.97
CA ASP A 679 -0.33 38.82 -48.35
C ASP A 679 0.76 38.15 -49.20
N THR A 680 1.98 38.01 -48.66
CA THR A 680 3.08 37.32 -49.33
C THR A 680 2.81 35.82 -49.48
N VAL A 681 2.11 35.21 -48.51
CA VAL A 681 1.62 33.82 -48.62
C VAL A 681 0.60 33.69 -49.75
N ASN A 682 -0.36 34.62 -49.85
CA ASN A 682 -1.36 34.64 -50.92
C ASN A 682 -0.73 34.86 -52.31
N ASP A 683 0.30 35.70 -52.43
CA ASP A 683 1.03 35.88 -53.69
C ASP A 683 1.87 34.67 -54.08
N LEU A 684 2.42 33.93 -53.11
CA LEU A 684 3.02 32.62 -53.38
C LEU A 684 1.95 31.62 -53.88
N ILE A 685 0.80 31.51 -53.21
CA ILE A 685 -0.31 30.61 -53.61
C ILE A 685 -0.82 30.91 -55.05
N LYS A 686 -0.78 32.17 -55.50
CA LYS A 686 -1.14 32.54 -56.89
C LYS A 686 -0.11 32.05 -57.93
N THR A 687 1.14 31.85 -57.53
CA THR A 687 2.26 31.46 -58.41
C THR A 687 2.68 29.99 -58.26
N SER A 688 2.21 29.32 -57.21
CA SER A 688 2.34 27.89 -56.98
C SER A 688 1.55 27.03 -57.98
N LYS A 689 2.02 25.81 -58.18
CA LYS A 689 1.46 24.79 -59.06
C LYS A 689 0.69 23.74 -58.26
N GLU A 690 -0.12 22.95 -58.95
CA GLU A 690 -0.71 21.73 -58.39
C GLU A 690 0.39 20.82 -57.82
N LYS A 691 0.17 20.29 -56.61
CA LYS A 691 1.05 19.50 -55.75
C LYS A 691 2.16 20.25 -55.01
N ASP A 692 2.23 21.58 -55.12
CA ASP A 692 3.16 22.36 -54.30
C ASP A 692 2.78 22.29 -52.82
N THR A 693 3.80 22.24 -51.96
CA THR A 693 3.66 22.31 -50.50
C THR A 693 4.35 23.57 -49.98
N ILE A 694 3.63 24.38 -49.21
CA ILE A 694 4.12 25.65 -48.64
C ILE A 694 4.20 25.49 -47.12
N SER A 695 5.42 25.48 -46.58
CA SER A 695 5.65 25.54 -45.13
C SER A 695 5.66 26.98 -44.63
N ILE A 696 4.96 27.25 -43.52
CA ILE A 696 4.80 28.56 -42.90
C ILE A 696 5.05 28.40 -41.41
N ILE A 697 5.92 29.24 -40.87
CA ILE A 697 6.13 29.38 -39.43
C ILE A 697 5.15 30.43 -38.91
N MET A 698 4.32 30.07 -37.92
CA MET A 698 3.22 30.93 -37.47
C MET A 698 3.68 32.13 -36.65
N ASN A 699 4.88 32.11 -36.03
CA ASN A 699 5.51 33.26 -35.40
C ASN A 699 4.65 33.94 -34.31
N GLY A 700 3.89 33.13 -33.56
CA GLY A 700 2.91 33.58 -32.56
C GLY A 700 1.49 33.86 -33.08
N ALA A 701 1.26 33.84 -34.40
CA ALA A 701 -0.09 33.92 -34.97
C ALA A 701 -0.91 32.67 -34.61
N ARG A 702 -2.19 32.88 -34.29
CA ARG A 702 -3.13 31.80 -33.90
C ARG A 702 -4.18 31.51 -34.96
N THR A 703 -4.50 32.49 -35.79
CA THR A 703 -5.61 32.44 -36.74
C THR A 703 -5.11 32.36 -38.17
N LEU A 704 -5.60 31.38 -38.93
CA LEU A 704 -5.45 31.27 -40.38
C LEU A 704 -6.56 32.08 -41.06
N PRO A 705 -6.25 33.09 -41.88
CA PRO A 705 -7.28 33.93 -42.50
C PRO A 705 -8.10 33.23 -43.58
N ALA A 706 -9.36 33.65 -43.70
CA ALA A 706 -10.30 33.30 -44.76
C ALA A 706 -9.72 33.51 -46.17
N SER A 707 -8.90 34.54 -46.36
CA SER A 707 -8.27 34.86 -47.64
C SER A 707 -7.32 33.77 -48.13
N VAL A 708 -6.55 33.18 -47.21
CA VAL A 708 -5.58 32.11 -47.49
C VAL A 708 -6.29 30.81 -47.83
N LEU A 709 -7.30 30.44 -47.03
CA LEU A 709 -8.17 29.29 -47.32
C LEU A 709 -8.87 29.43 -48.67
N SER A 710 -9.38 30.63 -48.98
CA SER A 710 -9.99 30.94 -50.29
C SER A 710 -8.99 30.87 -51.44
N GLY A 711 -7.72 31.22 -51.20
CA GLY A 711 -6.66 31.19 -52.20
C GLY A 711 -6.25 29.79 -52.65
N ILE A 712 -6.29 28.79 -51.75
CA ILE A 712 -5.98 27.38 -52.05
C ILE A 712 -7.22 26.54 -52.41
N LYS A 713 -8.43 26.97 -52.04
CA LYS A 713 -9.67 26.19 -52.22
C LYS A 713 -9.81 25.60 -53.62
N GLY A 714 -10.00 24.29 -53.69
CA GLY A 714 -10.17 23.52 -54.93
C GLY A 714 -8.89 23.20 -55.69
N LYS A 715 -7.72 23.65 -55.23
CA LYS A 715 -6.40 23.34 -55.79
C LYS A 715 -5.70 22.27 -54.96
N ASP A 716 -4.87 21.44 -55.58
CA ASP A 716 -4.00 20.46 -54.90
C ASP A 716 -2.74 21.14 -54.33
N ILE A 717 -2.92 22.22 -53.56
CA ILE A 717 -1.85 22.93 -52.84
C ILE A 717 -1.97 22.59 -51.36
N SER A 718 -0.86 22.17 -50.74
CA SER A 718 -0.79 21.83 -49.32
C SER A 718 -0.09 22.93 -48.52
N LEU A 719 -0.65 23.31 -47.37
CA LEU A 719 -0.03 24.20 -46.39
C LEU A 719 0.40 23.38 -45.18
N ASN A 720 1.65 23.59 -44.74
CA ASN A 720 2.15 23.14 -43.43
C ASN A 720 2.32 24.37 -42.54
N LEU A 721 1.57 24.46 -41.44
CA LEU A 721 1.57 25.62 -40.53
C LEU A 721 2.18 25.19 -39.20
N ASP A 722 3.45 25.51 -38.97
CA ASP A 722 4.16 25.20 -37.72
C ASP A 722 3.79 26.22 -36.63
N MET A 723 3.18 25.72 -35.55
CA MET A 723 2.75 26.50 -34.39
C MET A 723 3.90 26.76 -33.39
N GLU A 724 5.12 26.31 -33.69
CA GLU A 724 6.37 26.45 -32.91
C GLU A 724 6.37 25.81 -31.51
N ASN A 725 5.31 25.09 -31.17
CA ASN A 725 5.09 24.39 -29.90
C ASN A 725 5.08 22.85 -30.05
N GLY A 726 5.53 22.33 -31.20
CA GLY A 726 5.55 20.90 -31.52
C GLY A 726 4.34 20.39 -32.31
N PHE A 727 3.41 21.28 -32.67
CA PHE A 727 2.23 20.98 -33.49
C PHE A 727 2.32 21.66 -34.85
N ILE A 728 2.03 20.92 -35.92
CA ILE A 728 2.02 21.44 -37.30
C ILE A 728 0.68 21.10 -37.94
N TRP A 729 -0.09 22.08 -38.39
CA TRP A 729 -1.32 21.84 -39.14
C TRP A 729 -1.01 21.60 -40.62
N LYS A 730 -1.61 20.55 -41.19
CA LYS A 730 -1.53 20.20 -42.61
C LYS A 730 -2.91 20.37 -43.24
N ILE A 731 -3.00 21.22 -44.27
CA ILE A 731 -4.27 21.55 -44.95
C ILE A 731 -4.05 21.49 -46.46
N ASN A 732 -4.83 20.68 -47.18
CA ASN A 732 -4.82 20.67 -48.66
C ASN A 732 -6.06 21.37 -49.21
N GLY A 733 -5.87 22.23 -50.21
CA GLY A 733 -6.91 23.05 -50.82
C GLY A 733 -8.09 22.27 -51.42
N THR A 734 -7.87 21.03 -51.88
CA THR A 734 -8.96 20.15 -52.38
C THR A 734 -9.92 19.69 -51.29
N SER A 735 -9.53 19.76 -50.02
CA SER A 735 -10.36 19.35 -48.88
C SER A 735 -11.32 20.43 -48.37
N ILE A 736 -11.21 21.66 -48.86
CA ILE A 736 -12.01 22.81 -48.39
C ILE A 736 -13.39 22.78 -49.03
N THR A 737 -14.43 22.48 -48.24
CA THR A 737 -15.80 22.29 -48.74
C THR A 737 -16.70 23.52 -48.55
N ALA A 738 -16.43 24.39 -47.58
CA ALA A 738 -17.25 25.59 -47.34
C ALA A 738 -17.27 26.55 -48.55
N GLU A 739 -18.46 27.05 -48.93
CA GLU A 739 -18.61 28.00 -50.02
C GLU A 739 -17.79 29.28 -49.80
N THR A 740 -17.87 29.84 -48.59
CA THR A 740 -17.12 31.00 -48.11
C THR A 740 -16.31 30.64 -46.86
N PRO A 741 -15.00 30.35 -46.98
CA PRO A 741 -14.15 30.08 -45.82
C PRO A 741 -14.10 31.25 -44.84
N ALA A 742 -13.99 30.95 -43.54
CA ALA A 742 -13.87 31.94 -42.47
C ALA A 742 -12.49 31.90 -41.79
N ASP A 743 -12.14 32.97 -41.09
CA ASP A 743 -10.94 33.04 -40.24
C ASP A 743 -10.99 31.91 -39.20
N THR A 744 -9.95 31.07 -39.18
CA THR A 744 -9.92 29.83 -38.42
C THR A 744 -8.84 29.88 -37.34
N ASP A 745 -9.24 29.83 -36.07
CA ASP A 745 -8.29 29.64 -34.95
C ASP A 745 -7.68 28.22 -35.02
N LEU A 746 -6.36 28.16 -34.97
CA LEU A 746 -5.52 26.97 -35.02
C LEU A 746 -4.70 26.80 -33.74
N SER A 747 -4.94 27.60 -32.70
CA SER A 747 -4.19 27.54 -31.46
C SER A 747 -4.36 26.20 -30.74
N VAL A 748 -3.23 25.65 -30.32
CA VAL A 748 -3.11 24.41 -29.54
C VAL A 748 -2.34 24.72 -28.26
N THR A 749 -2.89 24.37 -27.11
CA THR A 749 -2.20 24.49 -25.82
C THR A 749 -1.95 23.10 -25.23
N ASN A 750 -0.71 22.83 -24.85
CA ASN A 750 -0.33 21.60 -24.15
C ASN A 750 -0.65 21.75 -22.66
N THR A 751 -1.82 21.27 -22.24
CA THR A 751 -2.16 21.12 -20.82
C THR A 751 -2.98 19.84 -20.60
N ALA A 752 -2.73 19.16 -19.48
CA ALA A 752 -3.58 18.06 -19.01
C ALA A 752 -4.69 18.54 -18.06
N GLU A 753 -4.87 19.87 -17.89
CA GLU A 753 -5.78 20.45 -16.90
C GLU A 753 -7.26 20.29 -17.27
N TYR A 754 -7.57 20.21 -18.56
CA TYR A 754 -8.95 20.09 -19.07
C TYR A 754 -9.50 18.65 -19.02
N ILE A 755 -8.64 17.64 -18.86
CA ILE A 755 -9.02 16.22 -18.89
C ILE A 755 -8.83 15.61 -17.48
N PRO A 756 -9.86 15.00 -16.87
CA PRO A 756 -9.72 14.37 -15.55
C PRO A 756 -8.66 13.27 -15.52
N ALA A 757 -7.65 13.44 -14.65
CA ALA A 757 -6.50 12.52 -14.56
C ALA A 757 -6.88 11.04 -14.38
N ALA A 758 -8.00 10.75 -13.72
CA ALA A 758 -8.50 9.39 -13.52
C ALA A 758 -8.80 8.65 -14.85
N LEU A 759 -9.12 9.36 -15.93
CA LEU A 759 -9.40 8.77 -17.24
C LEU A 759 -8.10 8.37 -17.95
N TYR A 760 -7.14 9.29 -18.12
CA TYR A 760 -5.90 8.98 -18.83
C TYR A 760 -4.91 8.13 -18.01
N SER A 761 -5.02 8.09 -16.66
CA SER A 761 -4.17 7.23 -15.81
C SER A 761 -4.25 5.73 -16.12
N LEU A 762 -5.30 5.29 -16.84
CA LEU A 762 -5.52 3.88 -17.22
C LEU A 762 -4.80 3.49 -18.51
N ILE A 763 -4.43 4.46 -19.34
CA ILE A 763 -3.77 4.28 -20.65
C ILE A 763 -2.40 4.92 -20.73
N SER A 764 -2.11 5.90 -19.86
CA SER A 764 -0.82 6.58 -19.85
C SER A 764 0.24 5.65 -19.28
N THR A 765 1.11 5.18 -20.16
CA THR A 765 2.16 4.19 -19.88
C THR A 765 3.52 4.63 -20.41
N ASN A 766 3.56 5.70 -21.20
CA ASN A 766 4.77 6.30 -21.76
C ASN A 766 4.98 7.69 -21.15
N GLN A 767 6.24 8.07 -20.94
CA GLN A 767 6.61 9.38 -20.38
C GLN A 767 6.28 10.53 -21.33
N ASN A 768 6.10 10.21 -22.63
CA ASN A 768 5.74 11.14 -23.68
C ASN A 768 4.22 11.28 -23.91
N ASP A 769 3.36 10.67 -23.08
CA ASP A 769 1.92 10.83 -23.17
C ASP A 769 1.49 12.24 -22.68
N PHE A 770 0.60 12.93 -23.41
CA PHE A 770 0.15 14.27 -23.04
C PHE A 770 -1.26 14.61 -23.50
N GLY A 771 -1.87 15.59 -22.82
CA GLY A 771 -3.12 16.23 -23.21
C GLY A 771 -2.88 17.54 -23.96
N PHE A 772 -3.79 17.88 -24.87
CA PHE A 772 -3.82 19.19 -25.53
C PHE A 772 -5.25 19.69 -25.74
N HIS A 773 -5.39 21.01 -25.78
CA HIS A 773 -6.65 21.73 -25.96
C HIS A 773 -6.58 22.61 -27.22
N LEU A 774 -7.64 22.59 -28.02
CA LEU A 774 -7.82 23.47 -29.18
C LEU A 774 -8.55 24.75 -28.79
N GLY A 775 -8.06 25.93 -29.20
CA GLY A 775 -8.69 27.23 -28.91
C GLY A 775 -10.10 27.44 -29.49
N ARG A 776 -10.55 26.56 -30.39
CA ARG A 776 -11.87 26.57 -31.03
C ARG A 776 -12.66 25.29 -30.77
N ASN A 777 -13.99 25.40 -30.69
CA ASN A 777 -14.93 24.29 -30.66
C ASN A 777 -15.64 24.12 -32.01
N GLY A 778 -16.08 22.89 -32.32
CA GLY A 778 -16.81 22.56 -33.56
C GLY A 778 -15.92 22.19 -34.75
N THR A 779 -16.53 21.53 -35.73
CA THR A 779 -15.88 20.93 -36.91
C THR A 779 -15.21 21.95 -37.84
N PHE A 780 -14.11 21.56 -38.47
CA PHE A 780 -13.44 22.34 -39.50
C PHE A 780 -14.19 22.25 -40.85
N ASP A 781 -14.14 23.33 -41.63
CA ASP A 781 -14.68 23.44 -42.99
C ASP A 781 -13.80 22.73 -44.07
N PHE A 782 -12.81 21.99 -43.60
CA PHE A 782 -11.75 21.33 -44.37
C PHE A 782 -11.19 20.15 -43.58
N LEU A 783 -10.41 19.29 -44.23
CA LEU A 783 -9.77 18.16 -43.56
C LEU A 783 -8.59 18.67 -42.70
N ALA A 784 -8.85 18.85 -41.40
CA ALA A 784 -7.86 19.37 -40.46
C ALA A 784 -6.94 18.25 -39.94
N VAL A 785 -5.78 18.11 -40.58
CA VAL A 785 -4.75 17.14 -40.15
C VAL A 785 -3.76 17.84 -39.21
N LEU A 786 -3.69 17.37 -37.96
CA LEU A 786 -2.72 17.81 -36.97
C LEU A 786 -1.55 16.84 -36.94
N SER A 787 -0.38 17.32 -37.36
CA SER A 787 0.89 16.61 -37.26
C SER A 787 1.54 16.93 -35.92
N VAL A 788 1.78 15.89 -35.13
CA VAL A 788 2.29 15.99 -33.76
C VAL A 788 3.74 15.51 -33.74
N LYS A 789 4.65 16.37 -33.29
CA LYS A 789 6.05 16.03 -33.06
C LYS A 789 6.16 15.04 -31.89
N ALA A 790 6.70 13.86 -32.16
CA ALA A 790 6.98 12.85 -31.15
C ALA A 790 8.46 12.90 -30.73
N ASP A 791 8.77 12.33 -29.57
CA ASP A 791 10.15 12.06 -29.19
C ASP A 791 10.74 10.91 -30.02
N ALA A 792 12.07 10.86 -30.16
CA ALA A 792 12.78 9.79 -30.87
C ALA A 792 12.46 8.39 -30.30
N SER A 793 12.24 8.27 -28.99
CA SER A 793 11.85 7.02 -28.32
C SER A 793 10.45 6.51 -28.69
N CYS A 794 9.60 7.35 -29.29
CA CYS A 794 8.28 6.95 -29.77
C CYS A 794 8.26 6.45 -31.22
N ALA A 795 9.38 6.50 -31.96
CA ALA A 795 9.43 6.05 -33.36
C ALA A 795 8.98 4.58 -33.51
N GLY A 796 8.03 4.33 -34.42
CA GLY A 796 7.45 3.01 -34.63
C GLY A 796 6.41 2.55 -33.59
N LEU A 797 6.14 3.33 -32.54
CA LEU A 797 5.00 3.07 -31.64
C LEU A 797 3.67 3.47 -32.29
N MET A 798 2.58 2.96 -31.74
CA MET A 798 1.22 3.41 -32.05
C MET A 798 0.87 4.62 -31.18
N ALA A 799 0.64 5.76 -31.81
CA ALA A 799 0.11 6.96 -31.17
C ALA A 799 -1.43 6.90 -31.25
N ASN A 800 -2.07 6.79 -30.07
CA ASN A 800 -3.51 6.65 -29.93
C ASN A 800 -4.11 7.99 -29.51
N LEU A 801 -4.90 8.61 -30.37
CA LEU A 801 -5.60 9.87 -30.10
C LEU A 801 -6.95 9.59 -29.45
N PHE A 802 -7.11 10.05 -28.22
CA PHE A 802 -8.36 10.08 -27.50
C PHE A 802 -8.96 11.49 -27.56
N TRP A 803 -10.26 11.56 -27.79
CA TRP A 803 -11.07 12.76 -27.58
C TRP A 803 -11.79 12.66 -26.23
N TYR A 804 -11.80 13.75 -25.47
CA TYR A 804 -12.56 13.85 -24.22
C TYR A 804 -13.97 14.38 -24.48
N ASP A 805 -14.95 13.52 -24.25
CA ASP A 805 -16.37 13.85 -24.26
C ASP A 805 -16.74 14.46 -22.90
N VAL A 806 -16.86 15.79 -22.85
CA VAL A 806 -17.18 16.53 -21.62
C VAL A 806 -18.62 16.27 -21.15
N GLU A 807 -19.56 15.98 -22.05
CA GLU A 807 -20.97 15.75 -21.71
C GLU A 807 -21.16 14.39 -21.05
N ASN A 808 -20.53 13.35 -21.59
CA ASN A 808 -20.61 11.99 -21.05
C ASN A 808 -19.50 11.66 -20.03
N GLY A 809 -18.46 12.48 -19.95
CA GLY A 809 -17.31 12.29 -19.05
C GLY A 809 -16.45 11.08 -19.43
N VAL A 810 -16.19 10.87 -20.72
CA VAL A 810 -15.44 9.70 -21.22
C VAL A 810 -14.29 10.08 -22.17
N LEU A 811 -13.20 9.31 -22.17
CA LEU A 811 -12.15 9.40 -23.20
C LEU A 811 -12.42 8.34 -24.28
N GLN A 812 -12.63 8.76 -25.53
CA GLN A 812 -12.89 7.86 -26.67
C GLN A 812 -11.68 7.86 -27.60
N CYS A 813 -11.09 6.70 -27.88
CA CYS A 813 -10.04 6.60 -28.91
C CYS A 813 -10.67 6.72 -30.29
N ILE A 814 -10.39 7.82 -30.98
CA ILE A 814 -10.99 8.13 -32.29
C ILE A 814 -10.08 7.78 -33.46
N GLN A 815 -8.76 7.67 -33.22
CA GLN A 815 -7.78 7.35 -34.23
C GLN A 815 -6.52 6.77 -33.59
N THR A 816 -5.93 5.77 -34.25
CA THR A 816 -4.57 5.31 -33.98
C THR A 816 -3.73 5.46 -35.25
N VAL A 817 -2.51 5.98 -35.12
CA VAL A 817 -1.52 6.01 -36.22
C VAL A 817 -0.16 5.51 -35.74
N THR A 818 0.65 4.97 -36.64
CA THR A 818 2.04 4.61 -36.32
C THR A 818 2.92 5.86 -36.41
N VAL A 819 3.73 6.11 -35.40
CA VAL A 819 4.72 7.19 -35.38
C VAL A 819 5.79 6.92 -36.45
N GLY A 820 6.10 7.93 -37.26
CA GLY A 820 7.11 7.83 -38.32
C GLY A 820 8.48 7.36 -37.81
N GLY A 821 9.21 6.63 -38.67
CA GLY A 821 10.53 6.12 -38.33
C GLY A 821 11.59 7.22 -38.26
N ALA A 822 12.47 7.15 -37.26
CA ALA A 822 13.63 8.02 -37.14
C ALA A 822 14.72 7.60 -38.14
N PHE A 823 14.70 8.18 -39.34
CA PHE A 823 15.92 8.30 -40.16
C PHE A 823 16.81 9.38 -39.54
N GLU A 824 18.13 9.29 -39.69
CA GLU A 824 19.14 9.99 -38.84
C GLU A 824 19.09 11.54 -38.79
N ASP A 825 18.21 12.23 -39.53
CA ASP A 825 17.89 13.67 -39.38
C ASP A 825 16.39 13.99 -39.29
N SER A 826 15.52 12.97 -39.34
CA SER A 826 14.07 13.15 -39.32
C SER A 826 13.51 13.00 -37.91
N ILE A 827 13.07 14.12 -37.35
CA ILE A 827 12.19 14.15 -36.17
C ILE A 827 10.94 13.30 -36.48
N PRO A 828 10.53 12.35 -35.62
CA PRO A 828 9.35 11.54 -35.86
C PRO A 828 8.05 12.34 -35.62
N TYR A 829 7.05 12.09 -36.46
CA TYR A 829 5.72 12.72 -36.38
C TYR A 829 4.60 11.67 -36.40
N ALA A 830 3.45 12.06 -35.85
CA ALA A 830 2.18 11.34 -35.96
C ALA A 830 1.11 12.27 -36.53
N ASP A 831 0.48 11.90 -37.65
CA ASP A 831 -0.53 12.71 -38.34
C ASP A 831 -1.96 12.25 -37.97
N PHE A 832 -2.73 13.13 -37.33
CA PHE A 832 -4.11 12.84 -36.90
C PHE A 832 -5.14 13.71 -37.61
N THR A 833 -6.30 13.16 -37.93
CA THR A 833 -7.43 13.88 -38.51
C THR A 833 -8.41 14.27 -37.40
N LEU A 834 -8.51 15.57 -37.10
CA LEU A 834 -9.37 16.04 -36.01
C LEU A 834 -10.81 16.25 -36.49
N SER A 835 -11.75 15.62 -35.80
CA SER A 835 -13.16 15.48 -36.21
C SER A 835 -14.19 15.71 -35.11
N LYS A 836 -13.76 15.98 -33.87
CA LYS A 836 -14.63 16.15 -32.69
C LYS A 836 -14.36 17.50 -31.98
N GLY A 837 -14.54 17.55 -30.65
CA GLY A 837 -14.45 18.76 -29.83
C GLY A 837 -13.03 19.30 -29.60
N GLN A 838 -12.80 19.91 -28.43
CA GLN A 838 -11.57 20.69 -28.15
C GLN A 838 -10.46 19.91 -27.43
N ASP A 839 -10.84 18.97 -26.57
CA ASP A 839 -9.95 18.34 -25.61
C ASP A 839 -9.50 16.96 -26.08
N TYR A 840 -8.18 16.75 -26.15
CA TYR A 840 -7.59 15.51 -26.65
C TYR A 840 -6.44 15.03 -25.77
N PHE A 841 -6.19 13.72 -25.78
CA PHE A 841 -5.07 13.07 -25.12
C PHE A 841 -4.40 12.09 -26.08
N ILE A 842 -3.07 12.09 -26.16
CA ILE A 842 -2.31 11.13 -26.96
C ILE A 842 -1.60 10.15 -26.03
N ALA A 843 -1.83 8.85 -26.25
CA ALA A 843 -1.14 7.77 -25.57
C ALA A 843 -0.30 6.94 -26.56
N PHE A 844 1.01 6.85 -26.32
CA PHE A 844 1.96 6.10 -27.14
C PHE A 844 2.16 4.68 -26.59
N GLY A 845 1.83 3.67 -27.38
CA GLY A 845 1.91 2.26 -26.96
C GLY A 845 2.26 1.30 -28.09
N THR A 846 2.33 0.01 -27.78
CA THR A 846 2.60 -1.06 -28.76
C THR A 846 1.33 -1.62 -29.41
N GLU A 847 0.15 -1.32 -28.88
CA GLU A 847 -1.14 -1.74 -29.42
C GLU A 847 -2.00 -0.56 -29.89
N SER A 848 -2.93 -0.87 -30.80
CA SER A 848 -4.00 0.04 -31.19
C SER A 848 -5.13 -0.01 -30.16
N LEU A 849 -5.51 1.17 -29.69
CA LEU A 849 -6.62 1.41 -28.77
C LEU A 849 -7.86 1.93 -29.51
N ASN A 850 -7.84 1.99 -30.83
CA ASN A 850 -8.91 2.57 -31.65
C ASN A 850 -10.30 2.00 -31.30
N GLY A 851 -11.30 2.87 -31.19
CA GLY A 851 -12.66 2.49 -30.82
C GLY A 851 -12.87 2.20 -29.32
N ARG A 852 -11.81 2.09 -28.50
CA ARG A 852 -11.96 1.89 -27.05
C ARG A 852 -12.46 3.18 -26.37
N VAL A 853 -13.36 3.02 -25.41
CA VAL A 853 -13.93 4.11 -24.59
C VAL A 853 -13.62 3.88 -23.12
N ILE A 854 -13.09 4.89 -22.44
CA ILE A 854 -12.66 4.86 -21.04
C ILE A 854 -13.64 5.70 -20.21
N HIS A 855 -14.18 5.09 -19.16
CA HIS A 855 -15.22 5.67 -18.31
C HIS A 855 -14.66 6.14 -16.96
N THR A 856 -15.29 7.13 -16.33
CA THR A 856 -14.87 7.67 -15.01
C THR A 856 -14.97 6.66 -13.85
N ASP A 857 -15.72 5.58 -14.02
CA ASP A 857 -15.77 4.47 -13.06
C ASP A 857 -14.60 3.46 -13.22
N GLY A 858 -13.71 3.72 -14.19
CA GLY A 858 -12.56 2.90 -14.54
C GLY A 858 -12.85 1.76 -15.52
N SER A 859 -14.09 1.58 -15.96
CA SER A 859 -14.37 0.60 -17.01
C SER A 859 -13.81 1.03 -18.37
N ILE A 860 -13.54 0.06 -19.23
CA ILE A 860 -13.15 0.27 -20.63
C ILE A 860 -14.08 -0.59 -21.48
N THR A 861 -14.73 0.02 -22.46
CA THR A 861 -15.56 -0.67 -23.46
C THR A 861 -14.92 -0.59 -24.84
N ASP A 862 -15.28 -1.51 -25.74
CA ASP A 862 -15.02 -1.37 -27.16
C ASP A 862 -16.04 -0.44 -27.84
N GLU A 863 -15.93 -0.31 -29.17
CA GLU A 863 -16.82 0.50 -30.03
C GLU A 863 -18.28 0.00 -30.05
N ASN A 864 -18.52 -1.25 -29.65
CA ASN A 864 -19.85 -1.87 -29.58
C ASN A 864 -20.45 -1.80 -28.16
N GLY A 865 -19.73 -1.20 -27.20
CA GLY A 865 -20.13 -1.13 -25.79
C GLY A 865 -19.88 -2.41 -24.99
N ALA A 866 -19.14 -3.38 -25.51
CA ALA A 866 -18.74 -4.57 -24.78
C ALA A 866 -17.57 -4.24 -23.83
N TYR A 867 -17.62 -4.75 -22.60
CA TYR A 867 -16.63 -4.42 -21.56
C TYR A 867 -15.32 -5.20 -21.75
N LEU A 868 -14.25 -4.50 -22.11
CA LEU A 868 -12.88 -4.99 -22.12
C LEU A 868 -12.26 -4.96 -20.72
N ARG A 869 -12.63 -3.98 -19.89
CA ARG A 869 -12.26 -3.87 -18.46
C ARG A 869 -13.51 -3.50 -17.65
N PRO A 870 -13.78 -4.18 -16.52
CA PRO A 870 -14.91 -3.83 -15.66
C PRO A 870 -14.63 -2.59 -14.82
N ALA A 871 -15.69 -1.97 -14.33
CA ALA A 871 -15.63 -0.83 -13.42
C ALA A 871 -14.98 -1.18 -12.07
N ASP A 872 -14.35 -0.18 -11.45
CA ASP A 872 -13.69 -0.32 -10.16
C ASP A 872 -14.70 -0.55 -9.02
N THR A 873 -14.35 -1.46 -8.10
CA THR A 873 -15.26 -1.89 -7.02
C THR A 873 -14.92 -1.28 -5.66
N LYS A 874 -15.92 -1.27 -4.75
CA LYS A 874 -15.82 -0.70 -3.40
C LYS A 874 -16.42 -1.67 -2.38
N ILE A 875 -15.74 -1.91 -1.25
CA ILE A 875 -16.26 -2.74 -0.15
C ILE A 875 -17.36 -1.97 0.58
N SER A 876 -18.62 -2.37 0.41
CA SER A 876 -19.78 -1.73 1.04
C SER A 876 -19.87 -2.09 2.52
N SER A 877 -19.71 -3.37 2.86
CA SER A 877 -19.92 -3.90 4.21
C SER A 877 -19.16 -5.20 4.45
N TYR A 878 -19.04 -5.60 5.71
CA TYR A 878 -18.51 -6.89 6.10
C TYR A 878 -19.24 -7.41 7.35
N SER A 879 -19.25 -8.72 7.54
CA SER A 879 -19.77 -9.37 8.75
C SER A 879 -18.84 -10.49 9.20
N ILE A 880 -18.79 -10.73 10.52
CA ILE A 880 -17.93 -11.76 11.13
C ILE A 880 -18.82 -12.74 11.90
N ASP A 881 -18.88 -13.99 11.45
CA ASP A 881 -19.38 -15.11 12.26
C ASP A 881 -18.17 -15.91 12.76
N ARG A 882 -17.79 -15.75 14.03
CA ARG A 882 -16.65 -16.43 14.66
C ARG A 882 -15.35 -16.24 13.84
N ASN A 883 -14.92 -17.29 13.13
CA ASN A 883 -13.72 -17.32 12.29
C ASN A 883 -14.01 -17.25 10.78
N LYS A 884 -15.25 -16.93 10.41
CA LYS A 884 -15.70 -16.65 9.04
C LYS A 884 -15.92 -15.15 8.88
N LEU A 885 -15.09 -14.51 8.07
CA LEU A 885 -15.33 -13.16 7.56
C LEU A 885 -16.14 -13.26 6.26
N THR A 886 -17.21 -12.50 6.13
CA THR A 886 -17.93 -12.29 4.86
C THR A 886 -17.76 -10.84 4.44
N VAL A 887 -17.30 -10.60 3.22
CA VAL A 887 -17.14 -9.25 2.64
C VAL A 887 -18.16 -9.09 1.52
N LYS A 888 -18.82 -7.93 1.49
CA LYS A 888 -19.76 -7.54 0.43
C LYS A 888 -19.26 -6.28 -0.25
N LEU A 889 -19.39 -6.25 -1.58
CA LEU A 889 -19.08 -5.09 -2.40
C LEU A 889 -20.33 -4.22 -2.57
N ALA A 890 -20.18 -3.03 -3.13
CA ALA A 890 -21.30 -2.29 -3.68
C ALA A 890 -21.98 -3.14 -4.79
N LYS A 891 -23.31 -3.07 -4.90
CA LYS A 891 -24.06 -3.88 -5.87
C LYS A 891 -23.85 -3.32 -7.28
N GLY A 892 -23.48 -4.19 -8.23
CA GLY A 892 -23.49 -3.87 -9.67
C GLY A 892 -22.32 -3.01 -10.14
N CYS A 893 -21.11 -3.55 -10.16
CA CYS A 893 -20.02 -2.94 -10.94
C CYS A 893 -20.25 -3.21 -12.43
N ALA A 894 -20.21 -2.17 -13.26
CA ALA A 894 -20.38 -2.29 -14.70
C ALA A 894 -19.32 -3.24 -15.32
N GLY A 895 -19.73 -4.07 -16.28
CA GLY A 895 -18.87 -5.05 -16.95
C GLY A 895 -18.38 -6.24 -16.12
N ALA A 896 -18.61 -6.29 -14.81
CA ALA A 896 -18.02 -7.32 -13.94
C ALA A 896 -18.72 -8.68 -14.07
N GLN A 897 -18.09 -9.65 -14.74
CA GLN A 897 -18.51 -11.06 -14.76
C GLN A 897 -18.20 -11.75 -13.42
N GLY A 898 -17.17 -11.31 -12.70
CA GLY A 898 -16.83 -11.83 -11.39
C GLY A 898 -15.99 -10.90 -10.55
N TYR A 899 -15.59 -11.40 -9.38
CA TYR A 899 -14.83 -10.67 -8.38
C TYR A 899 -13.76 -11.57 -7.76
N ASP A 900 -12.60 -11.01 -7.46
CA ASP A 900 -11.55 -11.65 -6.69
C ASP A 900 -11.36 -10.92 -5.35
N PHE A 901 -11.39 -11.66 -4.26
CA PHE A 901 -11.21 -11.18 -2.90
C PHE A 901 -9.91 -11.75 -2.32
N VAL A 902 -9.10 -10.91 -1.69
CA VAL A 902 -7.82 -11.28 -1.08
C VAL A 902 -7.75 -10.82 0.37
N ILE A 903 -7.11 -11.63 1.22
CA ILE A 903 -6.89 -11.30 2.63
C ILE A 903 -5.44 -11.62 3.05
N SER A 904 -4.84 -10.77 3.88
CA SER A 904 -3.48 -10.97 4.40
C SER A 904 -3.31 -10.51 5.85
N ARG A 905 -2.19 -10.88 6.47
CA ARG A 905 -1.78 -10.40 7.80
C ARG A 905 -1.07 -9.05 7.77
N LYS A 906 -0.51 -8.66 6.62
CA LYS A 906 0.21 -7.39 6.42
C LYS A 906 -0.63 -6.39 5.61
N SER A 907 -0.44 -5.10 5.87
CA SER A 907 -1.15 -4.00 5.19
C SER A 907 -0.64 -3.72 3.78
N ASP A 908 0.63 -4.03 3.52
CA ASP A 908 1.34 -3.88 2.22
C ASP A 908 1.06 -5.02 1.23
N MET A 909 0.07 -5.88 1.51
CA MET A 909 -0.30 -7.05 0.71
C MET A 909 -0.52 -6.77 -0.79
N LEU A 910 -1.03 -5.58 -1.14
CA LEU A 910 -1.23 -5.18 -2.54
C LEU A 910 0.09 -4.77 -3.23
N LYS A 911 1.09 -4.29 -2.49
CA LYS A 911 2.42 -3.97 -3.01
C LYS A 911 3.27 -5.23 -3.17
N THR A 912 3.15 -6.17 -2.24
CA THR A 912 3.96 -7.40 -2.22
C THR A 912 3.36 -8.55 -3.05
N GLY A 913 2.08 -8.47 -3.42
CA GLY A 913 1.32 -9.56 -4.05
C GLY A 913 1.10 -10.79 -3.16
N LYS A 914 1.56 -10.76 -1.89
CA LYS A 914 1.56 -11.92 -0.99
C LYS A 914 0.30 -11.97 -0.14
N PHE A 915 -0.65 -12.78 -0.58
CA PHE A 915 -1.94 -13.00 0.08
C PHE A 915 -1.92 -14.25 0.94
N SER A 916 -2.64 -14.25 2.06
CA SER A 916 -2.81 -15.44 2.90
C SER A 916 -3.96 -16.34 2.43
N LYS A 917 -5.00 -15.76 1.82
CA LYS A 917 -6.07 -16.48 1.11
C LYS A 917 -6.62 -15.60 -0.02
N THR A 918 -6.99 -16.25 -1.11
CA THR A 918 -7.69 -15.66 -2.26
C THR A 918 -9.01 -16.42 -2.48
N VAL A 919 -10.08 -15.73 -2.86
CA VAL A 919 -11.38 -16.32 -3.22
C VAL A 919 -11.93 -15.60 -4.43
N SER A 920 -12.19 -16.34 -5.51
CA SER A 920 -12.92 -15.85 -6.69
C SER A 920 -14.41 -16.17 -6.58
N SER A 921 -15.25 -15.30 -7.16
CA SER A 921 -16.70 -15.53 -7.25
C SER A 921 -17.30 -14.92 -8.52
N THR A 922 -17.89 -15.76 -9.36
CA THR A 922 -18.63 -15.36 -10.57
C THR A 922 -20.00 -14.79 -10.20
N GLY A 923 -20.37 -13.64 -10.77
CA GLY A 923 -21.67 -12.95 -10.63
C GLY A 923 -22.07 -12.46 -9.22
N LYS A 924 -21.44 -12.95 -8.16
CA LYS A 924 -21.79 -12.66 -6.76
C LYS A 924 -20.84 -11.62 -6.16
N PRO A 925 -21.29 -10.39 -5.85
CA PRO A 925 -20.46 -9.33 -5.26
C PRO A 925 -20.17 -9.54 -3.76
N GLN A 926 -19.94 -10.79 -3.35
CA GLN A 926 -19.61 -11.16 -1.97
C GLN A 926 -18.81 -12.47 -1.90
N ALA A 927 -17.87 -12.54 -0.95
CA ALA A 927 -17.12 -13.75 -0.65
C ALA A 927 -16.98 -13.97 0.86
N SER A 928 -16.68 -15.21 1.25
CA SER A 928 -16.46 -15.60 2.66
C SER A 928 -15.10 -16.27 2.86
N PHE A 929 -14.25 -15.66 3.68
CA PHE A 929 -13.01 -16.28 4.17
C PHE A 929 -13.31 -17.08 5.44
N ARG A 930 -13.24 -18.41 5.37
CA ARG A 930 -13.42 -19.30 6.51
C ARG A 930 -12.09 -19.58 7.23
N TYR A 931 -12.18 -20.04 8.47
CA TYR A 931 -11.04 -20.55 9.25
C TYR A 931 -9.90 -19.52 9.37
N LEU A 932 -10.25 -18.26 9.64
CA LEU A 932 -9.28 -17.21 9.91
C LEU A 932 -8.74 -17.33 11.35
N ALA A 933 -7.42 -17.24 11.52
CA ALA A 933 -6.79 -17.24 12.85
C ALA A 933 -6.99 -15.89 13.58
N LYS A 934 -6.92 -15.91 14.92
CA LYS A 934 -7.05 -14.72 15.78
C LYS A 934 -6.07 -13.61 15.37
N GLY A 935 -6.46 -12.35 15.52
CA GLY A 935 -5.64 -11.17 15.27
C GLY A 935 -6.15 -10.31 14.11
N THR A 936 -5.32 -9.35 13.71
CA THR A 936 -5.61 -8.42 12.61
C THR A 936 -5.46 -9.11 11.25
N TRP A 937 -6.30 -8.69 10.32
CA TRP A 937 -6.32 -9.04 8.91
C TRP A 937 -6.58 -7.79 8.08
N TYR A 938 -6.07 -7.78 6.86
CA TYR A 938 -6.27 -6.75 5.86
C TYR A 938 -6.96 -7.39 4.67
N VAL A 939 -8.02 -6.77 4.16
CA VAL A 939 -8.83 -7.33 3.07
C VAL A 939 -8.98 -6.32 1.94
N ALA A 940 -8.94 -6.82 0.70
CA ALA A 940 -9.21 -6.07 -0.52
C ALA A 940 -9.95 -6.95 -1.53
N ALA A 941 -10.58 -6.33 -2.52
CA ALA A 941 -11.22 -7.02 -3.63
C ALA A 941 -11.07 -6.22 -4.94
N ARG A 942 -11.30 -6.89 -6.07
CA ARG A 942 -11.38 -6.29 -7.40
C ARG A 942 -12.41 -7.03 -8.26
N SER A 943 -12.96 -6.34 -9.24
CA SER A 943 -13.80 -6.89 -10.31
C SER A 943 -12.92 -7.55 -11.40
N TRP A 944 -13.48 -8.47 -12.16
CA TRP A 944 -12.90 -8.98 -13.41
C TRP A 944 -13.96 -9.30 -14.46
N VAL A 945 -13.52 -9.26 -15.72
CA VAL A 945 -14.20 -9.75 -16.93
C VAL A 945 -13.26 -10.74 -17.61
N LEU A 946 -13.78 -11.67 -18.43
CA LEU A 946 -12.94 -12.53 -19.27
C LEU A 946 -12.68 -11.87 -20.63
N ASP A 947 -11.44 -11.96 -21.12
CA ASP A 947 -11.09 -11.63 -22.51
C ASP A 947 -11.53 -12.73 -23.48
N ALA A 948 -11.30 -12.52 -24.78
CA ALA A 948 -11.65 -13.48 -25.84
C ALA A 948 -10.86 -14.80 -25.76
N GLN A 949 -9.78 -14.85 -24.99
CA GLN A 949 -8.93 -16.02 -24.77
C GLN A 949 -9.25 -16.74 -23.44
N GLY A 950 -10.19 -16.18 -22.63
CA GLY A 950 -10.59 -16.72 -21.34
C GLY A 950 -9.71 -16.29 -20.15
N ASN A 951 -8.80 -15.32 -20.31
CA ASN A 951 -8.04 -14.75 -19.20
C ASN A 951 -8.85 -13.67 -18.49
N LYS A 952 -8.56 -13.45 -17.20
CA LYS A 952 -9.21 -12.39 -16.41
C LYS A 952 -8.55 -11.02 -16.64
N VAL A 953 -9.29 -10.07 -17.19
CA VAL A 953 -8.95 -8.64 -17.18
C VAL A 953 -9.56 -8.00 -15.93
N TYR A 954 -8.74 -7.22 -15.20
CA TYR A 954 -9.05 -6.78 -13.84
C TYR A 954 -9.37 -5.30 -13.71
N GLY A 955 -10.38 -5.00 -12.89
CA GLY A 955 -10.58 -3.67 -12.31
C GLY A 955 -9.56 -3.37 -11.20
N SER A 956 -9.54 -2.13 -10.70
CA SER A 956 -8.60 -1.72 -9.65
C SER A 956 -8.90 -2.37 -8.30
N TRP A 957 -7.88 -2.51 -7.46
CA TRP A 957 -8.06 -2.96 -6.09
C TRP A 957 -8.79 -1.93 -5.23
N THR A 958 -9.77 -2.38 -4.45
CA THR A 958 -10.39 -1.58 -3.38
C THR A 958 -9.34 -1.09 -2.38
N LYS A 959 -9.56 0.10 -1.78
CA LYS A 959 -8.81 0.53 -0.58
C LYS A 959 -8.82 -0.57 0.50
N VAL A 960 -7.64 -0.94 0.99
CA VAL A 960 -7.43 -2.03 1.96
C VAL A 960 -8.17 -1.75 3.26
N LYS A 961 -8.99 -2.70 3.74
CA LYS A 961 -9.78 -2.56 4.98
C LYS A 961 -9.21 -3.43 6.10
N LYS A 962 -8.90 -2.82 7.25
CA LYS A 962 -8.36 -3.49 8.45
C LYS A 962 -9.51 -4.11 9.26
N ILE A 963 -9.40 -5.40 9.59
CA ILE A 963 -10.45 -6.20 10.25
C ILE A 963 -9.81 -7.06 11.35
N LYS A 964 -10.44 -7.20 12.52
CA LYS A 964 -9.90 -7.97 13.66
C LYS A 964 -10.74 -9.22 13.91
N ILE A 965 -10.15 -10.41 13.76
CA ILE A 965 -10.76 -11.68 14.15
C ILE A 965 -10.39 -11.95 15.61
N THR A 966 -11.37 -12.00 16.50
CA THR A 966 -11.14 -12.12 17.95
C THR A 966 -11.06 -13.56 18.44
N VAL A 967 -11.64 -14.52 17.72
CA VAL A 967 -11.73 -15.92 18.12
C VAL A 967 -10.49 -16.72 17.70
N VAL A 968 -10.16 -17.76 18.47
CA VAL A 968 -9.05 -18.67 18.16
C VAL A 968 -9.57 -19.82 17.28
N THR A 969 -9.09 -19.89 16.03
CA THR A 969 -9.31 -21.07 15.17
C THR A 969 -8.39 -22.21 15.62
N PRO A 970 -8.93 -23.41 15.89
CA PRO A 970 -8.14 -24.58 16.28
C PRO A 970 -7.43 -25.21 15.08
N GLN A 971 -6.34 -25.93 15.35
CA GLN A 971 -5.57 -26.63 14.33
C GLN A 971 -6.38 -27.78 13.70
N GLN A 972 -6.30 -27.93 12.38
CA GLN A 972 -6.93 -29.04 11.64
C GLN A 972 -6.36 -30.40 12.08
N PRO A 973 -7.20 -31.39 12.43
CA PRO A 973 -6.76 -32.75 12.75
C PRO A 973 -6.44 -33.58 11.50
N LYS A 974 -5.51 -34.52 11.65
CA LYS A 974 -5.21 -35.59 10.68
C LYS A 974 -5.66 -36.94 11.25
N ILE A 975 -6.36 -37.75 10.46
CA ILE A 975 -6.66 -39.15 10.83
C ILE A 975 -5.36 -39.95 10.73
N ARG A 976 -5.05 -40.73 11.77
CA ARG A 976 -3.85 -41.58 11.88
C ARG A 976 -4.14 -43.03 11.55
N ASP A 977 -5.24 -43.57 12.08
CA ASP A 977 -5.63 -44.97 11.87
C ASP A 977 -7.16 -45.16 11.87
N ILE A 978 -7.63 -46.22 11.20
CA ILE A 978 -9.01 -46.71 11.22
C ILE A 978 -8.97 -48.23 11.37
N THR A 979 -9.15 -48.71 12.60
CA THR A 979 -9.22 -50.14 12.92
C THR A 979 -10.68 -50.62 12.89
N VAL A 980 -10.95 -51.72 12.18
CA VAL A 980 -12.29 -52.36 12.14
C VAL A 980 -12.23 -53.76 12.76
N LYS A 981 -13.17 -54.06 13.67
CA LYS A 981 -13.31 -55.36 14.35
C LYS A 981 -14.79 -55.74 14.43
N GLY A 982 -15.24 -56.62 13.53
CA GLY A 982 -16.68 -56.88 13.33
C GLY A 982 -17.44 -55.58 13.02
N ASN A 983 -18.62 -55.40 13.62
CA ASN A 983 -19.43 -54.19 13.45
C ASN A 983 -18.90 -52.96 14.25
N THR A 984 -17.62 -52.96 14.65
CA THR A 984 -17.00 -51.91 15.47
C THR A 984 -15.85 -51.24 14.72
N VAL A 985 -15.88 -49.91 14.66
CA VAL A 985 -14.90 -49.06 13.96
C VAL A 985 -14.25 -48.12 14.95
N THR A 986 -12.94 -48.20 15.13
CA THR A 986 -12.15 -47.29 15.95
C THR A 986 -11.32 -46.35 15.08
N VAL A 987 -11.52 -45.05 15.24
CA VAL A 987 -10.84 -43.99 14.48
C VAL A 987 -9.88 -43.26 15.41
N THR A 988 -8.60 -43.24 15.05
CA THR A 988 -7.55 -42.51 15.79
C THR A 988 -7.04 -41.32 14.98
N TYR A 989 -6.83 -40.17 15.62
CA TYR A 989 -6.47 -38.90 14.97
C TYR A 989 -5.42 -38.11 15.78
N THR A 990 -4.92 -36.99 15.25
CA THR A 990 -3.93 -36.14 15.94
C THR A 990 -4.55 -35.25 17.01
N LYS A 991 -3.87 -35.10 18.16
CA LYS A 991 -4.10 -33.99 19.09
C LYS A 991 -3.70 -32.67 18.44
N CYS A 992 -4.56 -31.66 18.52
CA CYS A 992 -4.47 -30.38 17.83
C CYS A 992 -4.26 -29.23 18.81
N LYS A 993 -3.41 -28.26 18.47
CA LYS A 993 -3.28 -27.02 19.23
C LYS A 993 -4.58 -26.22 19.20
N ASN A 994 -4.90 -25.57 20.32
CA ASN A 994 -6.09 -24.75 20.55
C ASN A 994 -7.45 -25.47 20.39
N ALA A 995 -7.49 -26.81 20.40
CA ALA A 995 -8.73 -27.59 20.34
C ALA A 995 -9.26 -27.94 21.74
N THR A 996 -10.51 -27.57 22.04
CA THR A 996 -11.25 -28.00 23.25
C THR A 996 -11.88 -29.38 23.05
N GLY A 997 -12.13 -29.76 21.79
CA GLY A 997 -12.75 -31.02 21.44
C GLY A 997 -12.68 -31.32 19.94
N TYR A 998 -13.27 -32.45 19.56
CA TYR A 998 -13.36 -32.90 18.17
C TYR A 998 -14.79 -33.29 17.81
N GLU A 999 -15.10 -33.28 16.52
CA GLU A 999 -16.32 -33.83 15.94
C GLU A 999 -15.91 -34.79 14.82
N ILE A 1000 -16.32 -36.05 14.94
CA ILE A 1000 -16.04 -37.13 14.00
C ILE A 1000 -17.36 -37.45 13.30
N LEU A 1001 -17.38 -37.31 11.97
CA LEU A 1001 -18.52 -37.64 11.12
C LEU A 1001 -18.24 -38.94 10.37
N LEU A 1002 -19.24 -39.83 10.34
CA LEU A 1002 -19.19 -41.11 9.65
C LEU A 1002 -20.45 -41.28 8.78
N GLY A 1003 -20.28 -41.68 7.52
CA GLY A 1003 -21.39 -41.81 6.56
C GLY A 1003 -21.10 -42.77 5.41
N THR A 1004 -22.15 -43.27 4.75
CA THR A 1004 -22.04 -44.15 3.56
C THR A 1004 -22.04 -43.37 2.24
N LYS A 1005 -22.32 -42.06 2.29
CA LYS A 1005 -22.19 -41.09 1.19
C LYS A 1005 -21.39 -39.88 1.71
N TYR A 1006 -20.89 -39.03 0.82
CA TYR A 1006 -20.26 -37.74 1.16
C TYR A 1006 -20.84 -36.61 0.31
N LYS A 1007 -20.56 -35.36 0.70
CA LYS A 1007 -20.84 -34.18 -0.11
C LYS A 1007 -19.67 -33.20 -0.07
N THR A 1008 -19.58 -32.35 -1.09
CA THR A 1008 -18.63 -31.24 -1.15
C THR A 1008 -19.34 -29.95 -0.79
N SER A 1009 -18.71 -29.03 -0.05
CA SER A 1009 -19.25 -27.68 0.15
C SER A 1009 -18.12 -26.70 0.47
N ALA A 1010 -18.03 -25.62 -0.31
CA ALA A 1010 -16.96 -24.62 -0.21
C ALA A 1010 -15.54 -25.24 -0.21
N GLY A 1011 -15.29 -26.16 -1.15
CA GLY A 1011 -14.03 -26.89 -1.30
C GLY A 1011 -13.83 -28.10 -0.36
N GLU A 1012 -14.61 -28.24 0.72
CA GLU A 1012 -14.43 -29.33 1.69
C GLU A 1012 -15.32 -30.54 1.38
N LYS A 1013 -14.71 -31.73 1.26
CA LYS A 1013 -15.42 -33.03 1.17
C LYS A 1013 -15.61 -33.63 2.57
N TYR A 1014 -16.86 -33.95 2.94
CA TYR A 1014 -17.18 -34.60 4.21
C TYR A 1014 -18.37 -35.56 4.12
N PRO A 1015 -18.47 -36.58 4.99
CA PRO A 1015 -19.54 -37.56 4.95
C PRO A 1015 -20.92 -36.93 5.19
N VAL A 1016 -21.93 -37.43 4.48
CA VAL A 1016 -23.33 -37.18 4.82
C VAL A 1016 -23.57 -37.90 6.14
N LYS A 1017 -23.79 -37.12 7.21
CA LYS A 1017 -23.87 -37.56 8.60
C LYS A 1017 -24.86 -38.73 8.75
N LYS A 1018 -24.32 -39.92 9.06
CA LYS A 1018 -25.11 -41.09 9.51
C LYS A 1018 -24.80 -41.45 10.97
N TYR A 1019 -23.54 -41.33 11.38
CA TYR A 1019 -23.16 -41.21 12.78
C TYR A 1019 -22.35 -39.92 13.00
N VAL A 1020 -22.47 -39.36 14.21
CA VAL A 1020 -21.59 -38.31 14.72
C VAL A 1020 -21.13 -38.70 16.12
N LYS A 1021 -19.84 -38.54 16.41
CA LYS A 1021 -19.34 -38.54 17.78
C LYS A 1021 -18.58 -37.26 18.05
N ARG A 1022 -18.67 -36.77 19.28
CA ARG A 1022 -18.01 -35.55 19.74
C ARG A 1022 -17.23 -35.88 21.01
N THR A 1023 -16.00 -35.40 21.09
CA THR A 1023 -15.13 -35.56 22.26
C THR A 1023 -14.83 -34.18 22.83
N GLU A 1024 -14.81 -34.06 24.16
CA GLU A 1024 -14.59 -32.83 24.89
C GLU A 1024 -13.79 -33.14 26.18
N GLY A 1025 -12.91 -32.24 26.59
CA GLY A 1025 -12.25 -32.25 27.92
C GLY A 1025 -11.20 -33.34 28.20
N LYS A 1026 -11.18 -34.47 27.49
CA LYS A 1026 -10.37 -35.65 27.87
C LYS A 1026 -9.10 -35.92 27.04
N ASN A 1027 -8.66 -34.99 26.18
CA ASN A 1027 -7.56 -35.21 25.20
C ASN A 1027 -7.75 -36.46 24.30
N THR A 1028 -8.95 -37.05 24.26
CA THR A 1028 -9.20 -38.34 23.62
C THR A 1028 -9.05 -38.23 22.12
N VAL A 1029 -8.01 -38.89 21.60
CA VAL A 1029 -7.64 -38.93 20.18
C VAL A 1029 -8.14 -40.17 19.45
N THR A 1030 -8.92 -41.03 20.13
CA THR A 1030 -9.41 -42.30 19.62
C THR A 1030 -10.91 -42.42 19.91
N VAL A 1031 -11.72 -42.71 18.90
CA VAL A 1031 -13.18 -42.78 18.99
C VAL A 1031 -13.71 -44.05 18.33
N THR A 1032 -14.44 -44.85 19.09
CA THR A 1032 -15.04 -46.09 18.62
C THR A 1032 -16.54 -45.92 18.32
N PHE A 1033 -16.97 -46.38 17.16
CA PHE A 1033 -18.36 -46.54 16.74
C PHE A 1033 -18.71 -48.03 16.76
N THR A 1034 -19.80 -48.40 17.44
CA THR A 1034 -20.33 -49.77 17.47
C THR A 1034 -21.57 -49.89 16.58
N ASN A 1035 -21.97 -51.12 16.25
CA ASN A 1035 -23.14 -51.42 15.41
C ASN A 1035 -23.11 -50.76 14.02
N VAL A 1036 -21.91 -50.57 13.46
CA VAL A 1036 -21.71 -50.08 12.09
C VAL A 1036 -22.01 -51.22 11.13
N LYS A 1037 -23.04 -51.07 10.29
CA LYS A 1037 -23.44 -52.09 9.32
C LYS A 1037 -22.35 -52.32 8.25
N LYS A 1038 -22.20 -53.57 7.82
CA LYS A 1038 -21.31 -53.99 6.73
C LYS A 1038 -21.50 -53.11 5.48
N GLY A 1039 -20.40 -52.66 4.85
CA GLY A 1039 -20.42 -51.82 3.66
C GLY A 1039 -19.25 -50.83 3.57
N THR A 1040 -19.29 -49.97 2.56
CA THR A 1040 -18.31 -48.88 2.38
C THR A 1040 -18.70 -47.64 3.19
N TRP A 1041 -17.73 -47.09 3.91
CA TRP A 1041 -17.92 -45.92 4.78
C TRP A 1041 -16.84 -44.86 4.54
N TYR A 1042 -17.21 -43.61 4.86
CA TYR A 1042 -16.38 -42.42 4.78
C TYR A 1042 -16.34 -41.73 6.14
N VAL A 1043 -15.15 -41.34 6.59
CA VAL A 1043 -14.95 -40.61 7.85
C VAL A 1043 -14.18 -39.31 7.65
N THR A 1044 -14.58 -38.26 8.38
CA THR A 1044 -13.76 -37.07 8.65
C THR A 1044 -13.79 -36.74 10.13
N VAL A 1045 -12.75 -36.03 10.59
CA VAL A 1045 -12.71 -35.40 11.92
C VAL A 1045 -12.41 -33.92 11.74
N ARG A 1046 -13.03 -33.06 12.55
CA ARG A 1046 -12.62 -31.65 12.71
C ARG A 1046 -12.46 -31.33 14.17
N SER A 1047 -11.49 -30.48 14.50
CA SER A 1047 -11.35 -29.96 15.85
C SER A 1047 -12.26 -28.75 16.03
N TRP A 1048 -12.57 -28.43 17.28
CA TRP A 1048 -13.28 -27.21 17.62
C TRP A 1048 -12.74 -26.59 18.91
N ASN A 1049 -12.79 -25.27 18.96
CA ASN A 1049 -12.60 -24.46 20.16
C ASN A 1049 -13.97 -23.84 20.54
N ARG A 1050 -14.14 -23.33 21.75
CA ARG A 1050 -15.30 -22.52 22.11
C ARG A 1050 -14.91 -21.04 22.07
N THR A 1051 -15.79 -20.20 21.54
CA THR A 1051 -15.69 -18.76 21.83
C THR A 1051 -16.02 -18.50 23.29
N SER A 1052 -15.29 -17.61 23.95
CA SER A 1052 -15.70 -17.10 25.26
C SER A 1052 -17.03 -16.36 25.20
N LYS A 1053 -17.46 -15.83 24.04
CA LYS A 1053 -18.74 -15.10 23.95
C LYS A 1053 -19.95 -16.04 24.12
N ASN A 1054 -20.34 -16.82 23.12
CA ASN A 1054 -21.60 -17.58 23.13
C ASN A 1054 -21.44 -19.11 23.27
N LYS A 1055 -20.32 -19.61 23.82
CA LYS A 1055 -19.92 -21.05 23.81
C LYS A 1055 -19.99 -21.74 22.43
N SER A 1056 -20.19 -20.99 21.35
CA SER A 1056 -20.37 -21.55 20.01
C SER A 1056 -19.06 -22.13 19.52
N ARG A 1057 -19.14 -23.33 18.94
CA ARG A 1057 -17.98 -24.04 18.44
C ARG A 1057 -17.38 -23.29 17.24
N VAL A 1058 -16.12 -22.90 17.39
CA VAL A 1058 -15.24 -22.40 16.33
C VAL A 1058 -14.54 -23.62 15.76
N TYR A 1059 -14.94 -24.05 14.58
CA TYR A 1059 -14.40 -25.26 13.96
C TYR A 1059 -13.09 -24.98 13.20
N SER A 1060 -12.22 -25.98 13.14
CA SER A 1060 -11.18 -26.11 12.11
C SER A 1060 -11.80 -26.51 10.76
N PRO A 1061 -11.03 -26.48 9.66
CA PRO A 1061 -11.34 -27.30 8.49
C PRO A 1061 -11.55 -28.78 8.85
N TYR A 1062 -12.24 -29.53 8.01
CA TYR A 1062 -12.29 -30.99 8.12
C TYR A 1062 -10.94 -31.63 7.78
N SER A 1063 -10.59 -32.74 8.42
CA SER A 1063 -9.49 -33.60 7.99
C SER A 1063 -9.72 -34.11 6.57
N THR A 1064 -8.64 -34.48 5.88
CA THR A 1064 -8.74 -35.28 4.64
C THR A 1064 -9.65 -36.49 4.90
N MET A 1065 -10.69 -36.64 4.06
CA MET A 1065 -11.66 -37.72 4.19
C MET A 1065 -11.00 -39.07 3.90
N LYS A 1066 -11.31 -40.08 4.70
CA LYS A 1066 -10.84 -41.47 4.49
C LYS A 1066 -12.01 -42.39 4.18
N LYS A 1067 -11.82 -43.25 3.18
CA LYS A 1067 -12.74 -44.33 2.77
C LYS A 1067 -12.24 -45.65 3.36
N PHE A 1068 -13.15 -46.48 3.86
CA PHE A 1068 -12.84 -47.81 4.39
C PHE A 1068 -14.06 -48.74 4.27
N ALA A 1069 -13.86 -50.03 4.56
CA ALA A 1069 -14.94 -51.03 4.57
C ALA A 1069 -15.15 -51.57 5.99
N VAL A 1070 -16.40 -51.95 6.28
CA VAL A 1070 -16.86 -52.68 7.47
C VAL A 1070 -17.50 -53.97 7.02
#